data_AF-A0A8T4PVH2-F1
#
_entry.id   AF-A0A8T4PVH2-F1
#
_cell.length_a   1.000
_cell.length_b   1.000
_cell.length_c   1.000
_cell.angle_alpha   90.00
_cell.angle_beta   90.00
_cell.angle_gamma   90.00
#
_symmetry.space_group_name_H-M   'P 1'
#
loop_
_entity.id
_entity.type
_entity.pdbx_description
1 polymer ?
#
loop_
_entity_poly.entity_id
_entity_poly.type
_entity_poly.pdbx_seq_one_letter_code
_entity_poly.pdbx_strand_id
1 'polypeptide(L)'
;MQFHSGYAAMADALGAMDRGFYDSRQADDGSSIRGNPEERDWSVKEIGMSVPMGIAAANAQGIAAKIRMGVNSIEIGFPTMGSGNRGGHTPEMYGKDQRQAIRELGMANEVKFTTHAAYNVMGLTGVQQQGSDMYKFDMNMARMGQHEIERAVDFAADVPGGGSVVVHTGEFIRPLTDIYVPGADINYSRAGDGRLMFKQRLTEDKDAKFYLIDDRDGRALSIEKDKLVAVPVWNKYEPENKEYWEQKGGMRYKDAHGEYVAPGDYIDYLGNKTIHPLDPVKGRVPRFNKNTNRLETKYLKYADFTAEANEKNRFLEAQLKRKLTGYERITQNEAFIQATQDTQEGTARGWGGYYGSDIPEMIELLGKLNKARKFYEQLDKTLPESEKWKILKKTGRGDVLGELLPSETKSPLEIIDEHIKSAQNRLDFGREASVSQLTQALEINQNKRHLVDPVKYVDRFTTRGYAEAGIHAMERSKDPSNPVVLTLEHIFPERFGGHPEEHMWIVKRAREQMVNLLTERQTELGASFTNKPAYTADPKTGEMVILKQPNPFFRPNMGKEEARKLAEQHIKITIDTGHLNLWRKYFQPRPGSSPEQNEAEFRSWYLYEIEKMAREKMIGNVHLVDNYGYQDEHLAPGQGNAPVKEVMSILKKYGYDKAFTVEPGADASTDLSDFHGLMKAWRHFGSPIYGIGGGGGGGQMIAGARGQRWGEVQYSYFGQNQPPYFVFGAYAPSNDWTLWSQTPME
;
A
#
# COMPACT_ATOMS: atom_id res chain seq x y z
N MET A 1 -3.20 -28.41 -32.46
CA MET A 1 -4.65 -28.60 -32.31
C MET A 1 -5.24 -27.31 -31.76
N GLN A 2 -6.09 -26.67 -32.56
CA GLN A 2 -6.84 -25.46 -32.25
C GLN A 2 -7.88 -25.74 -31.16
N PHE A 3 -8.12 -24.78 -30.26
CA PHE A 3 -9.36 -24.74 -29.48
C PHE A 3 -10.08 -23.44 -29.76
N HIS A 4 -11.31 -23.60 -30.27
CA HIS A 4 -12.27 -22.56 -30.63
C HIS A 4 -13.10 -22.13 -29.42
N SER A 5 -13.53 -20.88 -29.53
CA SER A 5 -14.60 -20.16 -28.86
C SER A 5 -15.86 -20.96 -28.52
N GLY A 6 -16.41 -20.71 -27.32
CA GLY A 6 -17.75 -21.17 -26.96
C GLY A 6 -18.31 -20.44 -25.73
N TYR A 7 -18.82 -19.21 -25.92
CA TYR A 7 -19.79 -18.58 -25.01
C TYR A 7 -20.70 -17.66 -25.84
N ALA A 8 -21.59 -18.28 -26.60
CA ALA A 8 -22.73 -17.64 -27.26
C ALA A 8 -23.87 -18.66 -27.29
N ALA A 9 -24.54 -18.87 -26.15
CA ALA A 9 -25.84 -19.56 -26.05
C ALA A 9 -26.36 -19.56 -24.60
N MET A 10 -26.75 -18.40 -24.07
CA MET A 10 -27.63 -18.35 -22.88
C MET A 10 -28.34 -16.99 -22.74
N ALA A 11 -28.91 -16.47 -23.84
CA ALA A 11 -29.65 -15.20 -23.82
C ALA A 11 -31.03 -15.27 -24.51
N ASP A 12 -31.54 -16.46 -24.82
CA ASP A 12 -32.71 -16.62 -25.70
C ASP A 12 -33.94 -17.29 -25.05
N ALA A 13 -34.04 -17.32 -23.72
CA ALA A 13 -35.17 -18.00 -23.07
C ALA A 13 -35.60 -17.40 -21.73
N LEU A 14 -35.89 -16.10 -21.68
CA LEU A 14 -36.87 -15.54 -20.73
C LEU A 14 -37.61 -14.39 -21.42
N GLY A 15 -38.66 -14.76 -22.15
CA GLY A 15 -39.52 -13.84 -22.87
C GLY A 15 -40.45 -13.04 -21.97
N ALA A 16 -40.68 -11.81 -22.43
CA ALA A 16 -41.96 -11.10 -22.43
C ALA A 16 -42.70 -10.97 -21.09
N MET A 17 -42.48 -9.84 -20.40
CA MET A 17 -43.58 -9.09 -19.76
C MET A 17 -43.36 -7.58 -19.92
N ASP A 18 -44.43 -6.93 -20.37
CA ASP A 18 -44.74 -5.50 -20.44
C ASP A 18 -43.77 -4.49 -21.08
N ARG A 19 -44.04 -4.20 -22.35
CA ARG A 19 -43.74 -2.91 -22.99
C ARG A 19 -44.96 -2.01 -22.83
N GLY A 20 -44.93 -1.13 -21.84
CA GLY A 20 -45.92 -0.06 -21.68
C GLY A 20 -45.29 1.12 -20.96
N PHE A 21 -45.31 2.28 -21.62
CA PHE A 21 -44.91 3.61 -21.13
C PHE A 21 -43.42 3.93 -21.04
N TYR A 22 -42.83 4.30 -22.19
CA TYR A 22 -41.93 5.45 -22.27
C TYR A 22 -42.41 6.32 -23.44
N ASP A 23 -42.98 7.47 -23.11
CA ASP A 23 -43.41 8.51 -24.05
C ASP A 23 -42.15 9.12 -24.70
N SER A 24 -41.81 8.63 -25.89
CA SER A 24 -40.81 9.22 -26.77
C SER A 24 -41.37 10.51 -27.37
N ARG A 25 -41.36 11.59 -26.58
CA ARG A 25 -41.41 12.95 -27.08
C ARG A 25 -40.22 13.71 -26.51
N GLN A 26 -39.06 13.48 -27.12
CA GLN A 26 -38.07 14.54 -27.23
C GLN A 26 -38.76 15.65 -28.01
N ALA A 27 -39.22 16.67 -27.28
CA ALA A 27 -39.62 17.92 -27.88
C ALA A 27 -38.38 18.48 -28.57
N ASP A 28 -38.39 18.42 -29.89
CA ASP A 28 -37.54 19.22 -30.76
C ASP A 28 -38.00 20.67 -30.56
N ASP A 29 -37.51 21.32 -29.50
CA ASP A 29 -37.69 22.75 -29.33
C ASP A 29 -36.72 23.43 -30.29
N GLY A 30 -37.24 23.82 -31.45
CA GLY A 30 -36.54 24.59 -32.48
C GLY A 30 -36.10 25.99 -32.03
N SER A 31 -35.56 26.12 -30.81
CA SER A 31 -34.91 27.31 -30.33
C SER A 31 -33.46 27.30 -30.84
N SER A 32 -33.19 28.14 -31.82
CA SER A 32 -31.82 28.57 -32.11
C SER A 32 -31.29 29.29 -30.87
N ILE A 33 -30.70 28.55 -29.94
CA ILE A 33 -30.03 29.10 -28.77
C ILE A 33 -28.79 29.84 -29.29
N ARG A 34 -28.95 31.14 -29.58
CA ARG A 34 -27.87 32.09 -29.40
C ARG A 34 -27.58 32.08 -27.90
N GLY A 35 -26.64 31.24 -27.49
CA GLY A 35 -26.19 31.17 -26.11
C GLY A 35 -25.79 32.57 -25.64
N ASN A 36 -26.33 32.99 -24.50
CA ASN A 36 -25.99 34.26 -23.89
C ASN A 36 -24.47 34.22 -23.57
N PRO A 37 -23.64 35.18 -24.04
CA PRO A 37 -22.19 35.17 -23.81
C PRO A 37 -21.81 35.16 -22.32
N GLU A 38 -22.74 35.55 -21.44
CA GLU A 38 -22.57 35.62 -19.99
C GLU A 38 -22.68 34.25 -19.27
N GLU A 39 -23.06 33.16 -19.95
CA GLU A 39 -23.14 31.78 -19.38
C GLU A 39 -21.99 30.86 -19.85
N ARG A 40 -20.90 31.41 -20.39
CA ARG A 40 -19.69 30.60 -20.67
C ARG A 40 -18.88 30.42 -19.39
N ASP A 41 -19.23 29.38 -18.62
CA ASP A 41 -18.53 29.09 -17.36
C ASP A 41 -17.05 28.71 -17.56
N TRP A 42 -16.69 28.10 -18.72
CA TRP A 42 -15.35 27.51 -18.93
C TRP A 42 -14.84 27.67 -20.36
N SER A 43 -13.55 27.96 -20.52
CA SER A 43 -12.91 28.11 -21.84
C SER A 43 -12.40 26.78 -22.39
N VAL A 44 -12.50 26.57 -23.71
CA VAL A 44 -11.84 25.44 -24.42
C VAL A 44 -10.33 25.38 -24.17
N LYS A 45 -9.70 26.51 -23.81
CA LYS A 45 -8.27 26.57 -23.49
C LYS A 45 -7.91 25.91 -22.16
N GLU A 46 -8.89 25.75 -21.27
CA GLU A 46 -8.70 25.18 -19.93
C GLU A 46 -8.92 23.67 -19.90
N ILE A 47 -9.52 23.11 -20.95
CA ILE A 47 -9.89 21.69 -21.04
C ILE A 47 -9.08 21.04 -22.16
N GLY A 48 -8.12 20.21 -21.78
CA GLY A 48 -7.26 19.43 -22.65
C GLY A 48 -7.69 17.97 -22.76
N MET A 49 -6.84 17.14 -23.37
CA MET A 49 -7.05 15.69 -23.45
C MET A 49 -5.77 14.90 -23.18
N SER A 50 -5.92 13.66 -22.71
CA SER A 50 -4.83 12.71 -22.69
C SER A 50 -4.65 12.04 -24.05
N VAL A 51 -3.39 11.78 -24.41
CA VAL A 51 -2.97 11.18 -25.67
C VAL A 51 -2.09 9.97 -25.35
N PRO A 52 -2.69 8.77 -25.22
CA PRO A 52 -1.93 7.54 -25.00
C PRO A 52 -1.09 7.20 -26.23
N MET A 53 0.24 7.27 -26.08
CA MET A 53 1.18 7.05 -27.17
C MET A 53 1.22 5.57 -27.60
N GLY A 54 1.15 5.32 -28.90
CA GLY A 54 0.95 4.00 -29.51
C GLY A 54 -0.51 3.62 -29.75
N ILE A 55 -1.46 4.38 -29.16
CA ILE A 55 -2.91 4.18 -29.32
C ILE A 55 -3.53 5.38 -30.04
N ALA A 56 -3.46 6.57 -29.42
CA ALA A 56 -4.03 7.82 -29.92
C ALA A 56 -3.07 8.60 -30.84
N ALA A 57 -1.76 8.44 -30.63
CA ALA A 57 -0.71 9.02 -31.47
C ALA A 57 0.53 8.13 -31.47
N ALA A 58 1.16 7.92 -32.63
CA ALA A 58 2.34 7.07 -32.75
C ALA A 58 3.67 7.84 -32.83
N ASN A 59 3.62 9.17 -33.02
CA ASN A 59 4.78 10.03 -33.25
C ASN A 59 4.42 11.52 -33.07
N ALA A 60 5.39 12.40 -33.32
CA ALA A 60 5.21 13.85 -33.28
C ALA A 60 4.11 14.35 -34.24
N GLN A 61 3.95 13.73 -35.42
CA GLN A 61 2.89 14.09 -36.36
C GLN A 61 1.49 13.77 -35.81
N GLY A 62 1.36 12.67 -35.06
CA GLY A 62 0.12 12.34 -34.35
C GLY A 62 -0.24 13.40 -33.31
N ILE A 63 0.75 13.88 -32.54
CA ILE A 63 0.56 15.00 -31.59
C ILE A 63 0.20 16.28 -32.34
N ALA A 64 0.90 16.62 -33.43
CA ALA A 64 0.59 17.78 -34.26
C ALA A 64 -0.85 17.73 -34.83
N ALA A 65 -1.36 16.54 -35.15
CA ALA A 65 -2.75 16.37 -35.57
C ALA A 65 -3.73 16.74 -34.44
N LYS A 66 -3.45 16.38 -33.18
CA LYS A 66 -4.28 16.79 -32.04
C LYS A 66 -4.26 18.29 -31.81
N ILE A 67 -3.08 18.91 -31.91
CA ILE A 67 -2.94 20.38 -31.81
C ILE A 67 -3.81 21.07 -32.86
N ARG A 68 -3.76 20.60 -34.11
CA ARG A 68 -4.59 21.12 -35.22
C ARG A 68 -6.08 20.95 -35.02
N MET A 69 -6.51 19.95 -34.25
CA MET A 69 -7.92 19.81 -33.86
C MET A 69 -8.38 20.88 -32.85
N GLY A 70 -7.47 21.76 -32.38
CA GLY A 70 -7.77 22.87 -31.47
C GLY A 70 -7.48 22.55 -30.00
N VAL A 71 -6.74 21.47 -29.73
CA VAL A 71 -6.38 21.07 -28.36
C VAL A 71 -5.27 21.99 -27.83
N ASN A 72 -5.56 22.69 -26.74
CA ASN A 72 -4.63 23.66 -26.13
C ASN A 72 -3.79 23.07 -24.97
N SER A 73 -4.15 21.89 -24.48
CA SER A 73 -3.36 21.16 -23.49
C SER A 73 -3.45 19.66 -23.75
N ILE A 74 -2.28 19.01 -23.76
CA ILE A 74 -2.16 17.58 -24.08
C ILE A 74 -1.37 16.91 -22.96
N GLU A 75 -1.95 15.86 -22.38
CA GLU A 75 -1.19 14.96 -21.53
C GLU A 75 -0.65 13.80 -22.37
N ILE A 76 0.67 13.70 -22.49
CA ILE A 76 1.31 12.63 -23.23
C ILE A 76 1.41 11.41 -22.31
N GLY A 77 0.62 10.38 -22.60
CA GLY A 77 0.56 9.17 -21.78
C GLY A 77 1.34 8.00 -22.34
N PHE A 78 1.94 7.21 -21.46
CA PHE A 78 2.69 6.01 -21.83
C PHE A 78 1.96 4.75 -21.34
N PRO A 79 1.28 3.98 -22.22
CA PRO A 79 0.45 2.86 -21.77
C PRO A 79 1.20 1.64 -21.23
N THR A 80 2.51 1.55 -21.43
CA THR A 80 3.32 0.38 -21.05
C THR A 80 4.64 0.77 -20.41
N MET A 81 5.34 -0.23 -19.88
CA MET A 81 6.68 -0.13 -19.30
C MET A 81 7.73 -0.86 -20.15
N GLY A 82 9.01 -0.75 -19.78
CA GLY A 82 10.12 -1.46 -20.41
C GLY A 82 10.48 -0.92 -21.78
N SER A 83 10.60 -1.80 -22.78
CA SER A 83 11.02 -1.46 -24.15
C SER A 83 9.89 -0.89 -25.04
N GLY A 84 8.63 -0.99 -24.60
CA GLY A 84 7.47 -0.62 -25.41
C GLY A 84 7.17 -1.59 -26.56
N ASN A 85 6.06 -1.34 -27.25
CA ASN A 85 5.64 -2.03 -28.48
C ASN A 85 4.78 -1.08 -29.36
N ARG A 86 4.29 -1.54 -30.52
CA ARG A 86 3.51 -0.69 -31.44
C ARG A 86 2.18 -0.18 -30.88
N GLY A 87 1.54 -0.93 -29.97
CA GLY A 87 0.26 -0.57 -29.35
C GLY A 87 0.39 0.12 -28.00
N GLY A 88 1.62 0.40 -27.55
CA GLY A 88 1.89 1.07 -26.29
C GLY A 88 3.35 1.51 -26.26
N HIS A 89 3.57 2.82 -26.34
CA HIS A 89 4.91 3.38 -26.39
C HIS A 89 5.44 3.68 -24.97
N THR A 90 6.76 3.83 -24.85
CA THR A 90 7.45 4.28 -23.64
C THR A 90 8.25 5.56 -23.91
N PRO A 91 8.66 6.33 -22.89
CA PRO A 91 9.44 7.55 -23.08
C PRO A 91 10.71 7.36 -23.92
N GLU A 92 11.40 6.23 -23.72
CA GLU A 92 12.68 5.93 -24.37
C GLU A 92 12.58 5.55 -25.86
N MET A 93 11.36 5.33 -26.36
CA MET A 93 11.14 5.16 -27.81
C MET A 93 11.31 6.47 -28.58
N TYR A 94 11.28 7.62 -27.89
CA TYR A 94 11.41 8.93 -28.48
C TYR A 94 12.82 9.46 -28.29
N GLY A 95 13.61 9.44 -29.36
CA GLY A 95 14.94 10.04 -29.37
C GLY A 95 14.91 11.56 -29.18
N LYS A 96 16.08 12.14 -28.88
CA LYS A 96 16.26 13.59 -28.63
C LYS A 96 15.59 14.47 -29.70
N ASP A 97 15.76 14.08 -30.95
CA ASP A 97 15.24 14.76 -32.14
C ASP A 97 13.71 14.80 -32.18
N GLN A 98 13.05 13.69 -31.83
CA GLN A 98 11.60 13.63 -31.77
C GLN A 98 11.05 14.40 -30.56
N ARG A 99 11.73 14.30 -29.40
CA ARG A 99 11.38 15.09 -28.20
C ARG A 99 11.47 16.58 -28.48
N GLN A 100 12.55 17.02 -29.14
CA GLN A 100 12.73 18.42 -29.57
C GLN A 100 11.63 18.86 -30.54
N ALA A 101 11.27 18.03 -31.51
CA ALA A 101 10.17 18.33 -32.44
C ALA A 101 8.82 18.52 -31.71
N ILE A 102 8.49 17.65 -30.75
CA ILE A 102 7.25 17.78 -29.95
C ILE A 102 7.28 19.07 -29.13
N ARG A 103 8.42 19.40 -28.52
CA ARG A 103 8.60 20.64 -27.77
C ARG A 103 8.38 21.88 -28.64
N GLU A 104 9.01 21.93 -29.81
CA GLU A 104 8.87 23.04 -30.76
C GLU A 104 7.43 23.19 -31.24
N LEU A 105 6.73 22.08 -31.50
CA LEU A 105 5.30 22.10 -31.84
C LEU A 105 4.46 22.72 -30.72
N GLY A 106 4.72 22.35 -29.46
CA GLY A 106 4.02 22.95 -28.32
C GLY A 106 4.29 24.44 -28.19
N MET A 107 5.56 24.85 -28.29
CA MET A 107 5.96 26.26 -28.21
C MET A 107 5.35 27.11 -29.32
N ALA A 108 5.37 26.62 -30.57
CA ALA A 108 4.83 27.34 -31.71
C ALA A 108 3.31 27.52 -31.65
N ASN A 109 2.60 26.58 -31.03
CA ASN A 109 1.13 26.59 -30.94
C ASN A 109 0.61 27.01 -29.55
N GLU A 110 1.49 27.43 -28.64
CA GLU A 110 1.17 27.74 -27.24
C GLU A 110 0.44 26.61 -26.48
N VAL A 111 0.72 25.35 -26.86
CA VAL A 111 0.11 24.15 -26.25
C VAL A 111 0.91 23.72 -25.03
N LYS A 112 0.20 23.48 -23.93
CA LYS A 112 0.79 22.98 -22.69
C LYS A 112 0.83 21.45 -22.69
N PHE A 113 2.00 20.88 -22.41
CA PHE A 113 2.14 19.44 -22.23
C PHE A 113 2.26 19.05 -20.75
N THR A 114 1.63 17.95 -20.39
CA THR A 114 1.92 17.17 -19.17
C THR A 114 2.31 15.76 -19.59
N THR A 115 2.76 14.94 -18.65
CA THR A 115 3.19 13.57 -18.93
C THR A 115 2.51 12.60 -17.98
N HIS A 116 2.05 11.47 -18.48
CA HIS A 116 1.59 10.37 -17.65
C HIS A 116 2.59 9.21 -17.76
N ALA A 117 3.13 8.79 -16.63
CA ALA A 117 4.05 7.64 -16.56
C ALA A 117 3.34 6.34 -16.96
N ALA A 118 4.10 5.25 -17.04
CA ALA A 118 3.59 3.94 -17.43
C ALA A 118 2.33 3.54 -16.63
N TYR A 119 1.18 3.34 -17.30
CA TYR A 119 -0.11 3.03 -16.63
C TYR A 119 -0.05 1.76 -15.77
N ASN A 120 0.77 0.80 -16.19
CA ASN A 120 0.96 -0.48 -15.49
C ASN A 120 1.79 -0.36 -14.20
N VAL A 121 2.37 0.81 -13.90
CA VAL A 121 3.02 1.07 -12.61
C VAL A 121 1.94 1.39 -11.58
N MET A 122 1.48 0.35 -10.89
CA MET A 122 0.41 0.41 -9.89
C MET A 122 1.01 0.56 -8.48
N GLY A 123 1.42 1.78 -8.13
CA GLY A 123 2.15 2.06 -6.89
C GLY A 123 3.61 1.57 -6.90
N LEU A 124 4.32 1.82 -5.80
CA LEU A 124 5.74 1.50 -5.63
C LEU A 124 6.01 0.49 -4.51
N THR A 125 5.00 -0.28 -4.10
CA THR A 125 5.22 -1.47 -3.24
C THR A 125 5.83 -2.66 -3.97
N GLY A 126 5.71 -2.71 -5.31
CA GLY A 126 6.10 -3.87 -6.10
C GLY A 126 5.27 -5.11 -5.80
N VAL A 127 4.02 -4.94 -5.34
CA VAL A 127 3.15 -6.06 -4.99
C VAL A 127 2.79 -6.90 -6.22
N GLN A 128 3.08 -8.20 -6.14
CA GLN A 128 2.71 -9.18 -7.16
C GLN A 128 1.79 -10.24 -6.57
N GLN A 129 0.75 -10.61 -7.31
CA GLN A 129 -0.09 -11.75 -6.98
C GLN A 129 0.60 -13.05 -7.46
N GLN A 130 0.96 -13.93 -6.52
CA GLN A 130 1.60 -15.23 -6.78
C GLN A 130 0.61 -16.37 -6.54
N GLY A 131 -0.46 -16.44 -7.36
CA GLY A 131 -1.55 -17.42 -7.21
C GLY A 131 -2.84 -16.78 -6.68
N SER A 132 -3.82 -17.58 -6.25
CA SER A 132 -5.13 -17.04 -5.84
C SER A 132 -5.06 -16.11 -4.63
N ASP A 133 -4.26 -16.45 -3.61
CA ASP A 133 -4.33 -15.81 -2.28
C ASP A 133 -2.97 -15.33 -1.72
N MET A 134 -1.89 -15.44 -2.49
CA MET A 134 -0.55 -15.07 -2.04
C MET A 134 -0.07 -13.80 -2.73
N TYR A 135 0.36 -12.82 -1.93
CA TYR A 135 1.01 -11.62 -2.43
C TYR A 135 2.49 -11.62 -2.03
N LYS A 136 3.33 -11.06 -2.90
CA LYS A 136 4.74 -10.80 -2.60
C LYS A 136 5.06 -9.35 -2.92
N PHE A 137 5.68 -8.66 -1.97
CA PHE A 137 6.21 -7.31 -2.11
C PHE A 137 7.65 -7.43 -2.62
N ASP A 138 7.85 -7.13 -3.90
CA ASP A 138 9.15 -7.29 -4.54
C ASP A 138 9.82 -5.95 -4.83
N MET A 139 10.90 -5.66 -4.10
CA MET A 139 11.66 -4.42 -4.28
C MET A 139 12.26 -4.26 -5.68
N ASN A 140 12.50 -5.33 -6.43
CA ASN A 140 12.94 -5.19 -7.82
C ASN A 140 11.82 -4.62 -8.69
N MET A 141 10.59 -5.03 -8.46
CA MET A 141 9.42 -4.52 -9.18
C MET A 141 9.14 -3.07 -8.79
N ALA A 142 9.23 -2.75 -7.50
CA ALA A 142 9.16 -1.37 -7.03
C ALA A 142 10.22 -0.49 -7.70
N ARG A 143 11.47 -0.96 -7.78
CA ARG A 143 12.57 -0.24 -8.44
C ARG A 143 12.37 -0.09 -9.93
N MET A 144 11.85 -1.10 -10.62
CA MET A 144 11.48 -0.96 -12.03
C MET A 144 10.39 0.10 -12.19
N GLY A 145 9.35 0.09 -11.35
CA GLY A 145 8.33 1.15 -11.32
C GLY A 145 8.93 2.54 -11.10
N GLN A 146 9.86 2.69 -10.16
CA GLN A 146 10.57 3.95 -9.93
C GLN A 146 11.35 4.39 -11.18
N HIS A 147 12.09 3.48 -11.83
CA HIS A 147 12.81 3.80 -13.07
C HIS A 147 11.86 4.21 -14.20
N GLU A 148 10.68 3.61 -14.30
CA GLU A 148 9.65 4.03 -15.26
C GLU A 148 9.18 5.47 -15.01
N ILE A 149 9.01 5.85 -13.74
CA ILE A 149 8.68 7.22 -13.35
C ILE A 149 9.82 8.18 -13.69
N GLU A 150 11.07 7.82 -13.39
CA GLU A 150 12.25 8.64 -13.69
C GLU A 150 12.40 8.90 -15.21
N ARG A 151 12.09 7.90 -16.05
CA ARG A 151 12.06 8.05 -17.52
C ARG A 151 10.96 9.03 -17.98
N ALA A 152 9.79 8.98 -17.36
CA ALA A 152 8.71 9.92 -17.63
C ALA A 152 9.06 11.35 -17.18
N VAL A 153 9.74 11.50 -16.03
CA VAL A 153 10.30 12.77 -15.55
C VAL A 153 11.32 13.35 -16.54
N ASP A 154 12.24 12.52 -17.04
CA ASP A 154 13.22 12.95 -18.04
C ASP A 154 12.55 13.41 -19.33
N PHE A 155 11.52 12.70 -19.79
CA PHE A 155 10.72 13.12 -20.93
C PHE A 155 10.00 14.46 -20.69
N ALA A 156 9.38 14.63 -19.52
CA ALA A 156 8.72 15.89 -19.14
C ALA A 156 9.69 17.08 -19.09
N ALA A 157 10.91 16.84 -18.62
CA ALA A 157 11.96 17.87 -18.59
C ALA A 157 12.50 18.25 -19.98
N ASP A 158 12.41 17.34 -20.95
CA ASP A 158 12.88 17.56 -22.32
C ASP A 158 11.81 18.14 -23.24
N VAL A 159 10.55 17.69 -23.10
CA VAL A 159 9.44 18.01 -24.01
C VAL A 159 8.63 19.22 -23.54
N PRO A 160 7.80 19.15 -22.47
CA PRO A 160 7.17 20.34 -21.91
C PRO A 160 8.17 21.32 -21.29
N GLY A 161 9.34 20.84 -20.87
CA GLY A 161 10.29 21.62 -20.08
C GLY A 161 9.82 21.88 -18.64
N GLY A 162 8.85 21.10 -18.15
CA GLY A 162 8.13 21.31 -16.90
C GLY A 162 6.82 20.53 -16.82
N GLY A 163 5.93 20.89 -15.90
CA GLY A 163 4.57 20.32 -15.82
C GLY A 163 4.46 19.06 -14.95
N SER A 164 3.23 18.54 -14.83
CA SER A 164 2.93 17.34 -14.05
C SER A 164 3.42 16.07 -14.74
N VAL A 165 3.91 15.14 -13.92
CA VAL A 165 4.21 13.75 -14.26
C VAL A 165 3.30 12.87 -13.41
N VAL A 166 2.25 12.34 -14.02
CA VAL A 166 1.22 11.55 -13.35
C VAL A 166 1.69 10.12 -13.13
N VAL A 167 1.44 9.61 -11.92
CA VAL A 167 1.78 8.24 -11.52
C VAL A 167 0.64 7.67 -10.69
N HIS A 168 0.17 6.48 -11.05
CA HIS A 168 -0.84 5.78 -10.27
C HIS A 168 -0.31 5.32 -8.90
N THR A 169 -1.11 5.53 -7.86
CA THR A 169 -0.99 4.84 -6.58
C THR A 169 -1.91 3.61 -6.57
N GLY A 170 -1.85 2.83 -5.49
CA GLY A 170 -2.63 1.59 -5.37
C GLY A 170 -1.80 0.49 -4.75
N GLU A 171 -1.27 0.77 -3.57
CA GLU A 171 -0.09 0.10 -3.02
C GLU A 171 -0.33 -1.36 -2.67
N PHE A 172 -1.45 -1.68 -2.03
CA PHE A 172 -1.83 -3.06 -1.72
C PHE A 172 -3.33 -3.14 -1.48
N ILE A 173 -3.90 -4.34 -1.61
CA ILE A 173 -5.33 -4.56 -1.40
C ILE A 173 -5.62 -4.60 0.11
N ARG A 174 -6.68 -3.92 0.53
CA ARG A 174 -7.19 -3.96 1.90
C ARG A 174 -8.73 -3.94 1.91
N PRO A 175 -9.36 -4.47 2.97
CA PRO A 175 -10.81 -4.42 3.10
C PRO A 175 -11.31 -2.98 3.18
N LEU A 176 -12.52 -2.73 2.64
CA LEU A 176 -13.13 -1.39 2.63
C LEU A 176 -13.77 -1.01 3.96
N THR A 177 -14.02 -1.98 4.83
CA THR A 177 -14.51 -1.73 6.18
C THR A 177 -13.46 -1.16 7.13
N ASP A 178 -12.18 -1.16 6.74
CA ASP A 178 -11.05 -0.85 7.62
C ASP A 178 -10.06 0.08 6.90
N ILE A 179 -10.44 1.35 6.81
CA ILE A 179 -9.64 2.39 6.17
C ILE A 179 -8.97 3.19 7.29
N TYR A 180 -7.70 2.90 7.54
CA TYR A 180 -6.92 3.55 8.59
C TYR A 180 -5.70 4.22 8.00
N VAL A 181 -5.52 5.49 8.35
CA VAL A 181 -4.28 6.21 8.09
C VAL A 181 -3.30 5.95 9.25
N PRO A 182 -2.03 5.60 9.00
CA PRO A 182 -1.05 5.37 10.05
C PRO A 182 -0.92 6.55 11.01
N GLY A 183 -1.14 6.28 12.29
CA GLY A 183 -1.11 7.29 13.36
C GLY A 183 -2.48 7.86 13.73
N ALA A 184 -3.52 7.60 12.94
CA ALA A 184 -4.90 7.98 13.26
C ALA A 184 -5.63 6.82 13.96
N ASP A 185 -6.41 7.13 14.99
CA ASP A 185 -7.30 6.17 15.66
C ASP A 185 -8.73 6.20 15.04
N ILE A 186 -8.87 6.79 13.86
CA ILE A 186 -10.14 6.97 13.13
C ILE A 186 -10.18 5.99 11.96
N ASN A 187 -11.32 5.32 11.81
CA ASN A 187 -11.63 4.49 10.64
C ASN A 187 -12.44 5.32 9.63
N TYR A 188 -11.82 5.66 8.50
CA TYR A 188 -12.43 6.46 7.44
C TYR A 188 -13.48 5.70 6.62
N SER A 189 -13.65 4.40 6.85
CA SER A 189 -14.81 3.66 6.31
C SER A 189 -16.11 4.03 7.01
N ARG A 190 -16.06 4.82 8.09
CA ARG A 190 -17.21 5.15 8.93
C ARG A 190 -17.48 6.65 8.94
N ALA A 191 -18.77 6.99 8.95
CA ALA A 191 -19.22 8.35 9.15
C ALA A 191 -18.96 8.79 10.61
N GLY A 192 -19.07 10.08 10.88
CA GLY A 192 -18.85 10.64 12.24
C GLY A 192 -19.81 10.10 13.32
N ASP A 193 -20.95 9.52 12.92
CA ASP A 193 -21.88 8.82 13.81
C ASP A 193 -21.54 7.33 14.03
N GLY A 194 -20.41 6.85 13.46
CA GLY A 194 -19.93 5.47 13.56
C GLY A 194 -20.51 4.51 12.52
N ARG A 195 -21.47 4.98 11.69
CA ARG A 195 -22.10 4.18 10.64
C ARG A 195 -21.08 3.79 9.58
N LEU A 196 -21.09 2.52 9.17
CA LEU A 196 -20.27 2.04 8.06
C LEU A 196 -20.75 2.67 6.76
N MET A 197 -19.83 3.34 6.04
CA MET A 197 -20.05 3.98 4.74
C MET A 197 -19.60 3.09 3.58
N PHE A 198 -18.56 2.29 3.75
CA PHE A 198 -18.00 1.50 2.64
C PHE A 198 -17.88 0.02 2.99
N LYS A 199 -18.33 -0.85 2.08
CA LYS A 199 -18.05 -2.28 2.13
C LYS A 199 -18.06 -2.88 0.72
N GLN A 200 -17.16 -3.82 0.47
CA GLN A 200 -17.04 -4.52 -0.81
C GLN A 200 -18.09 -5.62 -0.96
N ARG A 201 -18.46 -6.29 0.15
CA ARG A 201 -19.42 -7.40 0.17
C ARG A 201 -20.18 -7.44 1.49
N LEU A 202 -21.30 -8.15 1.51
CA LEU A 202 -22.26 -8.12 2.62
C LEU A 202 -21.66 -8.51 3.98
N THR A 203 -20.72 -9.46 3.99
CA THR A 203 -20.13 -10.03 5.21
C THR A 203 -18.73 -9.51 5.53
N GLU A 204 -18.21 -8.52 4.78
CA GLU A 204 -16.82 -8.07 4.89
C GLU A 204 -16.44 -7.63 6.31
N ASP A 205 -17.37 -7.03 7.06
CA ASP A 205 -17.16 -6.65 8.46
C ASP A 205 -16.89 -7.83 9.41
N LYS A 206 -17.24 -9.04 8.98
CA LYS A 206 -17.07 -10.29 9.74
C LYS A 206 -15.87 -11.07 9.23
N ASP A 207 -15.82 -11.36 7.94
CA ASP A 207 -14.88 -12.31 7.35
C ASP A 207 -13.81 -11.63 6.47
N ALA A 208 -13.60 -10.31 6.63
CA ALA A 208 -12.50 -9.62 5.97
C ALA A 208 -11.16 -10.26 6.33
N LYS A 209 -10.29 -10.29 5.33
CA LYS A 209 -8.89 -10.66 5.49
C LYS A 209 -8.02 -9.42 5.53
N PHE A 210 -6.98 -9.44 6.34
CA PHE A 210 -5.88 -8.49 6.25
C PHE A 210 -4.58 -9.23 5.94
N TYR A 211 -3.58 -8.49 5.49
CA TYR A 211 -2.26 -9.02 5.20
C TYR A 211 -1.26 -8.56 6.24
N LEU A 212 -0.31 -9.42 6.59
CA LEU A 212 0.97 -9.05 7.21
C LEU A 212 2.08 -9.43 6.24
N ILE A 213 3.19 -8.71 6.25
CA ILE A 213 4.34 -8.96 5.38
C ILE A 213 5.51 -9.40 6.24
N ASP A 214 6.23 -10.43 5.83
CA ASP A 214 7.58 -10.69 6.34
C ASP A 214 8.56 -9.68 5.73
N ASP A 215 9.01 -8.70 6.51
CA ASP A 215 9.87 -7.60 6.03
C ASP A 215 11.27 -8.04 5.56
N ARG A 216 11.63 -9.33 5.73
CA ARG A 216 12.91 -9.90 5.29
C ARG A 216 12.89 -10.36 3.83
N ASP A 217 11.75 -10.87 3.36
CA ASP A 217 11.60 -11.48 2.03
C ASP A 217 10.39 -10.99 1.23
N GLY A 218 9.53 -10.17 1.83
CA GLY A 218 8.36 -9.54 1.20
C GLY A 218 7.15 -10.46 1.05
N ARG A 219 7.18 -11.69 1.59
CA ARG A 219 6.02 -12.60 1.52
C ARG A 219 4.89 -12.10 2.39
N ALA A 220 3.68 -12.02 1.83
CA ALA A 220 2.49 -11.64 2.57
C ALA A 220 1.73 -12.88 3.08
N LEU A 221 1.28 -12.81 4.33
CA LEU A 221 0.39 -13.77 4.98
C LEU A 221 -1.02 -13.18 5.05
N SER A 222 -2.01 -13.89 4.51
CA SER A 222 -3.44 -13.52 4.61
C SER A 222 -4.06 -14.08 5.89
N ILE A 223 -4.80 -13.25 6.63
CA ILE A 223 -5.35 -13.57 7.95
C ILE A 223 -6.80 -13.13 8.05
N GLU A 224 -7.68 -14.03 8.50
CA GLU A 224 -9.11 -13.77 8.74
C GLU A 224 -9.35 -13.07 10.08
N LYS A 225 -10.24 -12.05 10.09
CA LYS A 225 -10.54 -11.22 11.28
C LYS A 225 -11.53 -11.84 12.27
N ASP A 226 -12.45 -12.70 11.83
CA ASP A 226 -13.45 -13.33 12.71
C ASP A 226 -12.88 -14.41 13.62
N LYS A 227 -11.64 -14.84 13.41
CA LYS A 227 -11.02 -15.88 14.22
C LYS A 227 -10.86 -15.44 15.67
N LEU A 228 -11.54 -16.13 16.57
CA LEU A 228 -11.32 -16.00 18.01
C LEU A 228 -9.94 -16.51 18.38
N VAL A 229 -9.17 -15.69 19.07
CA VAL A 229 -7.84 -16.06 19.56
C VAL A 229 -7.94 -16.33 21.06
N ALA A 230 -7.60 -17.56 21.46
CA ALA A 230 -7.44 -17.89 22.87
C ALA A 230 -6.14 -17.26 23.37
N VAL A 231 -6.24 -16.39 24.39
CA VAL A 231 -5.10 -15.74 25.04
C VAL A 231 -5.11 -16.02 26.54
N PRO A 232 -3.93 -16.02 27.20
CA PRO A 232 -3.87 -16.06 28.64
C PRO A 232 -4.54 -14.83 29.27
N VAL A 233 -5.25 -15.03 30.38
CA VAL A 233 -5.60 -13.90 31.26
C VAL A 233 -4.34 -13.57 32.05
N TRP A 234 -3.72 -12.42 31.81
CA TRP A 234 -2.48 -12.07 32.49
C TRP A 234 -2.68 -11.72 33.97
N ASN A 235 -1.70 -12.09 34.79
CA ASN A 235 -1.69 -11.81 36.23
C ASN A 235 -1.35 -10.34 36.48
N LYS A 236 -2.36 -9.55 36.80
CA LYS A 236 -2.24 -8.13 37.14
C LYS A 236 -2.68 -7.92 38.59
N TYR A 237 -2.12 -6.89 39.22
CA TYR A 237 -2.57 -6.40 40.51
C TYR A 237 -3.91 -5.67 40.31
N GLU A 238 -5.03 -6.32 40.68
CA GLU A 238 -6.40 -5.85 40.40
C GLU A 238 -7.13 -5.30 41.64
N PRO A 239 -7.84 -4.15 41.58
CA PRO A 239 -8.52 -3.54 42.74
C PRO A 239 -9.57 -4.43 43.43
N GLU A 240 -10.14 -5.36 42.69
CA GLU A 240 -11.28 -6.20 43.10
C GLU A 240 -10.90 -7.25 44.17
N ASN A 241 -9.61 -7.54 44.33
CA ASN A 241 -9.09 -8.49 45.33
C ASN A 241 -8.79 -7.83 46.69
N LYS A 242 -9.67 -6.92 47.14
CA LYS A 242 -9.46 -6.01 48.28
C LYS A 242 -8.95 -6.71 49.56
N GLU A 243 -9.51 -7.87 49.91
CA GLU A 243 -9.08 -8.64 51.10
C GLU A 243 -7.64 -9.17 51.01
N TYR A 244 -7.18 -9.56 49.82
CA TYR A 244 -5.79 -9.99 49.61
C TYR A 244 -4.83 -8.79 49.72
N TRP A 245 -5.25 -7.60 49.32
CA TRP A 245 -4.41 -6.38 49.34
C TRP A 245 -4.29 -5.74 50.71
N GLU A 246 -5.35 -5.81 51.53
CA GLU A 246 -5.31 -5.37 52.93
C GLU A 246 -4.23 -6.13 53.71
N GLN A 247 -4.00 -7.42 53.38
CA GLN A 247 -2.93 -8.24 53.96
C GLN A 247 -1.52 -7.88 53.44
N LYS A 248 -1.40 -7.20 52.29
CA LYS A 248 -0.13 -6.84 51.65
C LYS A 248 0.28 -5.38 51.83
N GLY A 249 -0.50 -4.58 52.58
CA GLY A 249 -0.17 -3.17 52.88
C GLY A 249 -1.05 -2.13 52.20
N GLY A 250 -2.20 -2.53 51.64
CA GLY A 250 -3.20 -1.64 51.03
C GLY A 250 -3.15 -1.61 49.50
N MET A 251 -3.72 -0.56 48.89
CA MET A 251 -3.85 -0.38 47.42
C MET A 251 -2.50 -0.17 46.69
N ARG A 252 -1.39 -0.11 47.41
CA ARG A 252 -0.01 -0.08 46.90
C ARG A 252 0.90 -0.72 47.92
N TYR A 253 1.93 -1.44 47.49
CA TYR A 253 2.96 -1.99 48.39
C TYR A 253 4.33 -2.03 47.72
N LYS A 254 5.38 -2.17 48.53
CA LYS A 254 6.73 -2.48 48.03
C LYS A 254 6.91 -3.99 47.98
N ASP A 255 7.32 -4.52 46.84
CA ASP A 255 7.62 -5.94 46.70
C ASP A 255 8.97 -6.34 47.32
N ALA A 256 9.35 -7.62 47.19
CA ALA A 256 10.59 -8.14 47.77
C ALA A 256 11.87 -7.53 47.16
N HIS A 257 11.76 -6.86 46.02
CA HIS A 257 12.86 -6.18 45.34
C HIS A 257 12.87 -4.66 45.61
N GLY A 258 11.91 -4.18 46.41
CA GLY A 258 11.77 -2.77 46.76
C GLY A 258 11.01 -1.93 45.72
N GLU A 259 10.44 -2.57 44.70
CA GLU A 259 9.66 -1.91 43.65
C GLU A 259 8.23 -1.64 44.12
N TYR A 260 7.66 -0.51 43.71
CA TYR A 260 6.28 -0.17 44.03
C TYR A 260 5.30 -0.84 43.06
N VAL A 261 4.38 -1.62 43.63
CA VAL A 261 3.26 -2.27 42.93
C VAL A 261 1.99 -1.44 43.11
N ALA A 262 1.25 -1.21 42.02
CA ALA A 262 0.00 -0.45 41.99
C ALA A 262 -1.08 -1.12 41.11
N PRO A 263 -2.38 -0.73 41.24
CA PRO A 263 -3.49 -1.18 40.40
C PRO A 263 -3.14 -1.17 38.91
N GLY A 264 -3.22 -2.33 38.27
CA GLY A 264 -2.94 -2.55 36.86
C GLY A 264 -1.52 -3.04 36.53
N ASP A 265 -0.58 -3.03 37.49
CA ASP A 265 0.77 -3.57 37.27
C ASP A 265 0.74 -5.08 37.08
N TYR A 266 1.60 -5.59 36.18
CA TYR A 266 1.83 -7.03 36.06
C TYR A 266 2.63 -7.54 37.25
N ILE A 267 2.24 -8.69 37.79
CA ILE A 267 2.89 -9.32 38.94
C ILE A 267 3.16 -10.80 38.71
N ASP A 268 4.26 -11.30 39.26
CA ASP A 268 4.56 -12.73 39.31
C ASP A 268 3.67 -13.48 40.32
N TYR A 269 3.83 -14.81 40.43
CA TYR A 269 3.06 -15.62 41.38
C TYR A 269 3.42 -15.38 42.86
N LEU A 270 4.51 -14.66 43.13
CA LEU A 270 4.95 -14.26 44.48
C LEU A 270 4.47 -12.84 44.85
N GLY A 271 3.88 -12.11 43.89
CA GLY A 271 3.45 -10.73 44.04
C GLY A 271 4.56 -9.71 43.85
N ASN A 272 5.64 -10.02 43.11
CA ASN A 272 6.61 -9.02 42.71
C ASN A 272 6.23 -8.40 41.36
N LYS A 273 6.56 -7.12 41.18
CA LYS A 273 6.26 -6.39 39.94
C LYS A 273 7.10 -6.89 38.79
N THR A 274 6.45 -7.17 37.67
CA THR A 274 7.13 -7.51 36.42
C THR A 274 7.59 -6.22 35.71
N ILE A 275 8.87 -5.89 35.82
CA ILE A 275 9.45 -4.66 35.24
C ILE A 275 9.46 -4.70 33.69
N HIS A 276 9.65 -5.88 33.10
CA HIS A 276 9.68 -6.10 31.65
C HIS A 276 8.57 -7.07 31.23
N PRO A 277 7.30 -6.65 31.21
CA PRO A 277 6.17 -7.57 30.97
C PRO A 277 6.19 -8.23 29.58
N LEU A 278 6.89 -7.63 28.61
CA LEU A 278 7.05 -8.19 27.26
C LEU A 278 8.30 -9.09 27.11
N ASP A 279 9.08 -9.29 28.18
CA ASP A 279 10.23 -10.18 28.16
C ASP A 279 9.77 -11.64 27.94
N PRO A 280 10.33 -12.36 26.95
CA PRO A 280 9.88 -13.72 26.64
C PRO A 280 10.17 -14.74 27.76
N VAL A 281 11.17 -14.49 28.60
CA VAL A 281 11.62 -15.44 29.65
C VAL A 281 11.06 -15.06 31.02
N LYS A 282 11.11 -13.78 31.38
CA LYS A 282 10.75 -13.28 32.72
C LYS A 282 9.56 -12.31 32.72
N GLY A 283 8.83 -12.23 31.61
CA GLY A 283 7.73 -11.30 31.44
C GLY A 283 6.48 -11.69 32.19
N ARG A 284 5.35 -11.18 31.70
CA ARG A 284 4.03 -11.38 32.31
C ARG A 284 3.68 -12.87 32.41
N VAL A 285 3.11 -13.28 33.55
CA VAL A 285 2.64 -14.66 33.78
C VAL A 285 1.12 -14.75 33.68
N PRO A 286 0.55 -15.87 33.22
CA PRO A 286 -0.90 -16.09 33.24
C PRO A 286 -1.44 -16.13 34.67
N ARG A 287 -2.72 -15.80 34.84
CA ARG A 287 -3.42 -15.93 36.11
C ARG A 287 -3.66 -17.40 36.41
N PHE A 288 -3.33 -17.81 37.63
CA PHE A 288 -3.55 -19.16 38.11
C PHE A 288 -4.80 -19.21 39.00
N ASN A 289 -5.76 -20.05 38.63
CA ASN A 289 -7.00 -20.25 39.37
C ASN A 289 -6.83 -21.40 40.38
N LYS A 290 -6.76 -21.05 41.67
CA LYS A 290 -6.56 -22.03 42.76
C LYS A 290 -7.71 -23.04 42.88
N ASN A 291 -8.93 -22.67 42.53
CA ASN A 291 -10.11 -23.55 42.68
C ASN A 291 -10.13 -24.64 41.61
N THR A 292 -9.62 -24.35 40.40
CA THR A 292 -9.59 -25.30 39.28
C THR A 292 -8.22 -25.92 39.06
N ASN A 293 -7.18 -25.43 39.75
CA ASN A 293 -5.77 -25.81 39.55
C ASN A 293 -5.33 -25.67 38.09
N ARG A 294 -5.81 -24.61 37.40
CA ARG A 294 -5.57 -24.34 35.98
C ARG A 294 -5.18 -22.88 35.75
N LEU A 295 -4.43 -22.64 34.68
CA LEU A 295 -4.19 -21.29 34.17
C LEU A 295 -5.43 -20.80 33.42
N GLU A 296 -5.79 -19.54 33.63
CA GLU A 296 -6.96 -18.94 33.00
C GLU A 296 -6.67 -18.45 31.59
N THR A 297 -7.60 -18.72 30.68
CA THR A 297 -7.59 -18.23 29.30
C THR A 297 -8.92 -17.56 28.98
N LYS A 298 -8.89 -16.66 28.01
CA LYS A 298 -10.08 -16.02 27.44
C LYS A 298 -9.97 -15.97 25.93
N TYR A 299 -11.12 -15.90 25.26
CA TYR A 299 -11.17 -15.63 23.83
C TYR A 299 -11.23 -14.13 23.59
N LEU A 300 -10.38 -13.64 22.70
CA LEU A 300 -10.43 -12.27 22.18
C LEU A 300 -10.85 -12.29 20.71
N LYS A 301 -11.61 -11.27 20.31
CA LYS A 301 -11.92 -10.94 18.93
C LYS A 301 -10.88 -9.96 18.39
N TYR A 302 -10.79 -9.84 17.07
CA TYR A 302 -9.86 -8.91 16.41
C TYR A 302 -9.93 -7.47 16.95
N ALA A 303 -11.14 -6.95 17.23
CA ALA A 303 -11.34 -5.61 17.79
C ALA A 303 -10.66 -5.39 19.16
N ASP A 304 -10.49 -6.44 19.96
CA ASP A 304 -9.89 -6.34 21.29
C ASP A 304 -8.37 -6.06 21.23
N PHE A 305 -7.75 -6.33 20.07
CA PHE A 305 -6.30 -6.19 19.90
C PHE A 305 -5.83 -4.74 19.71
N THR A 306 -6.74 -3.78 19.49
CA THR A 306 -6.38 -2.34 19.54
C THR A 306 -5.88 -1.97 20.94
N ALA A 307 -6.55 -2.45 22.00
CA ALA A 307 -6.13 -2.19 23.37
C ALA A 307 -4.81 -2.90 23.72
N GLU A 308 -4.64 -4.16 23.27
CA GLU A 308 -3.38 -4.91 23.43
C GLU A 308 -2.22 -4.21 22.72
N ALA A 309 -2.42 -3.76 21.47
CA ALA A 309 -1.41 -3.00 20.71
C ALA A 309 -1.01 -1.71 21.43
N ASN A 310 -1.99 -0.92 21.89
CA ASN A 310 -1.74 0.31 22.64
C ASN A 310 -1.04 0.06 23.98
N GLU A 311 -1.38 -1.00 24.69
CA GLU A 311 -0.69 -1.41 25.91
C GLU A 311 0.76 -1.81 25.63
N LYS A 312 1.01 -2.69 24.63
CA LYS A 312 2.37 -3.08 24.21
C LYS A 312 3.21 -1.86 23.81
N ASN A 313 2.64 -0.94 23.03
CA ASN A 313 3.32 0.28 22.60
C ASN A 313 3.74 1.15 23.79
N ARG A 314 2.85 1.37 24.78
CA ARG A 314 3.18 2.13 25.99
C ARG A 314 4.35 1.52 26.77
N PHE A 315 4.41 0.19 26.86
CA PHE A 315 5.54 -0.49 27.50
C PHE A 315 6.84 -0.31 26.73
N LEU A 316 6.81 -0.44 25.41
CA LEU A 316 7.98 -0.21 24.58
C LEU A 316 8.48 1.25 24.69
N GLU A 317 7.59 2.24 24.69
CA GLU A 317 7.97 3.64 24.92
C GLU A 317 8.60 3.88 26.29
N ALA A 318 8.01 3.30 27.35
CA ALA A 318 8.55 3.40 28.70
C ALA A 318 9.94 2.75 28.80
N GLN A 319 10.14 1.61 28.14
CA GLN A 319 11.43 0.91 28.10
C GLN A 319 12.48 1.69 27.31
N LEU A 320 12.12 2.23 26.14
CA LEU A 320 13.03 2.98 25.27
C LEU A 320 13.26 4.42 25.74
N LYS A 321 12.44 4.91 26.68
CA LYS A 321 12.44 6.30 27.18
C LYS A 321 12.31 7.33 26.05
N ARG A 322 11.59 6.97 24.99
CA ARG A 322 11.26 7.82 23.83
C ARG A 322 9.96 7.33 23.20
N LYS A 323 9.34 8.19 22.39
CA LYS A 323 8.22 7.77 21.54
C LYS A 323 8.68 6.74 20.51
N LEU A 324 7.78 5.82 20.16
CA LEU A 324 8.02 4.90 19.05
C LEU A 324 7.99 5.66 17.73
N THR A 325 8.85 5.22 16.82
CA THR A 325 8.70 5.57 15.40
C THR A 325 7.46 4.86 14.82
N GLY A 326 6.98 5.33 13.66
CA GLY A 326 5.85 4.69 12.97
C GLY A 326 6.08 3.20 12.71
N TYR A 327 7.32 2.81 12.37
CA TYR A 327 7.70 1.42 12.12
C TYR A 327 7.72 0.56 13.40
N GLU A 328 8.15 1.11 14.52
CA GLU A 328 8.22 0.39 15.80
C GLU A 328 6.87 0.23 16.48
N ARG A 329 5.90 1.11 16.19
CA ARG A 329 4.56 1.05 16.76
C ARG A 329 3.85 -0.23 16.31
N ILE A 330 3.50 -1.10 17.25
CA ILE A 330 2.73 -2.31 17.00
C ILE A 330 1.32 -1.92 16.57
N THR A 331 0.86 -2.41 15.41
CA THR A 331 -0.51 -2.21 14.92
C THR A 331 -1.47 -3.24 15.52
N GLN A 332 -2.78 -3.01 15.36
CA GLN A 332 -3.79 -4.00 15.73
C GLN A 332 -3.60 -5.33 14.99
N ASN A 333 -3.29 -5.27 13.68
CA ASN A 333 -3.03 -6.43 12.84
C ASN A 333 -1.85 -7.26 13.38
N GLU A 334 -0.77 -6.57 13.73
CA GLU A 334 0.42 -7.21 14.30
C GLU A 334 0.11 -7.80 15.69
N ALA A 335 -0.55 -7.05 16.57
CA ALA A 335 -0.88 -7.53 17.91
C ALA A 335 -1.75 -8.81 17.89
N PHE A 336 -2.69 -8.91 16.95
CA PHE A 336 -3.53 -10.08 16.74
C PHE A 336 -2.72 -11.35 16.46
N ILE A 337 -1.79 -11.30 15.50
CA ILE A 337 -0.94 -12.45 15.17
C ILE A 337 0.11 -12.71 16.23
N GLN A 338 0.71 -11.65 16.77
CA GLN A 338 1.70 -11.78 17.83
C GLN A 338 1.13 -12.55 19.04
N ALA A 339 -0.14 -12.36 19.41
CA ALA A 339 -0.72 -13.09 20.53
C ALA A 339 -0.84 -14.61 20.29
N THR A 340 -1.13 -15.01 19.06
CA THR A 340 -1.14 -16.44 18.69
C THR A 340 0.28 -17.02 18.74
N GLN A 341 1.26 -16.26 18.23
CA GLN A 341 2.67 -16.67 18.24
C GLN A 341 3.28 -16.66 19.65
N ASP A 342 2.92 -15.70 20.51
CA ASP A 342 3.37 -15.61 21.91
C ASP A 342 3.04 -16.91 22.67
N THR A 343 1.88 -17.50 22.40
CA THR A 343 1.44 -18.77 23.02
C THR A 343 2.26 -19.96 22.51
N GLN A 344 2.53 -20.04 21.21
CA GLN A 344 3.35 -21.09 20.60
C GLN A 344 4.81 -21.01 21.06
N GLU A 345 5.35 -19.79 21.11
CA GLU A 345 6.69 -19.48 21.59
C GLU A 345 6.86 -19.88 23.06
N GLY A 346 5.89 -19.52 23.90
CA GLY A 346 5.87 -19.91 25.31
C GLY A 346 5.78 -21.42 25.52
N THR A 347 4.99 -22.12 24.70
CA THR A 347 4.87 -23.58 24.74
C THR A 347 6.21 -24.26 24.39
N ALA A 348 6.85 -23.82 23.31
CA ALA A 348 8.15 -24.33 22.90
C ALA A 348 9.22 -24.08 23.97
N ARG A 349 9.26 -22.89 24.58
CA ARG A 349 10.15 -22.63 25.72
C ARG A 349 9.88 -23.54 26.92
N GLY A 350 8.60 -23.75 27.26
CA GLY A 350 8.21 -24.62 28.37
C GLY A 350 8.71 -26.04 28.19
N TRP A 351 8.52 -26.62 26.99
CA TRP A 351 9.06 -27.94 26.66
C TRP A 351 10.59 -27.96 26.60
N GLY A 352 11.21 -26.91 26.07
CA GLY A 352 12.67 -26.77 26.08
C GLY A 352 13.25 -26.81 27.50
N GLY A 353 12.64 -26.10 28.43
CA GLY A 353 12.99 -26.13 29.84
C GLY A 353 12.74 -27.50 30.50
N TYR A 354 11.60 -28.14 30.19
CA TYR A 354 11.26 -29.46 30.71
C TYR A 354 12.26 -30.54 30.26
N TYR A 355 12.60 -30.61 28.98
CA TYR A 355 13.59 -31.59 28.50
C TYR A 355 15.01 -31.28 28.97
N GLY A 356 15.30 -30.01 29.25
CA GLY A 356 16.59 -29.56 29.75
C GLY A 356 16.77 -29.68 31.26
N SER A 357 15.70 -29.94 32.03
CA SER A 357 15.73 -29.82 33.50
C SER A 357 16.73 -30.77 34.15
N ASP A 358 16.86 -31.99 33.62
CA ASP A 358 17.64 -33.06 34.23
C ASP A 358 19.09 -33.12 33.68
N ILE A 359 19.44 -32.25 32.74
CA ILE A 359 20.77 -32.24 32.10
C ILE A 359 21.90 -32.07 33.14
N PRO A 360 21.82 -31.10 34.08
CA PRO A 360 22.86 -30.94 35.10
C PRO A 360 23.04 -32.19 35.96
N GLU A 361 21.94 -32.82 36.40
CA GLU A 361 21.95 -34.04 37.20
C GLU A 361 22.54 -35.22 36.43
N MET A 362 22.22 -35.36 35.13
CA MET A 362 22.78 -36.42 34.29
C MET A 362 24.29 -36.25 34.08
N ILE A 363 24.77 -35.01 33.89
CA ILE A 363 26.21 -34.72 33.79
C ILE A 363 26.91 -35.11 35.10
N GLU A 364 26.35 -34.73 36.25
CA GLU A 364 26.90 -35.08 37.56
C GLU A 364 26.90 -36.60 37.78
N LEU A 365 25.80 -37.28 37.44
CA LEU A 365 25.65 -38.74 37.54
C LEU A 365 26.69 -39.46 36.68
N LEU A 366 26.88 -39.04 35.42
CA LEU A 366 27.92 -39.60 34.56
C LEU A 366 29.32 -39.39 35.14
N GLY A 367 29.59 -38.23 35.75
CA GLY A 367 30.83 -37.98 36.47
C GLY A 367 31.07 -38.97 37.61
N LYS A 368 30.02 -39.27 38.40
CA LYS A 368 30.06 -40.26 39.50
C LYS A 368 30.22 -41.69 38.97
N LEU A 369 29.44 -42.08 37.96
CA LEU A 369 29.49 -43.41 37.35
C LEU A 369 30.85 -43.71 36.71
N ASN A 370 31.45 -42.74 36.02
CA ASN A 370 32.80 -42.91 35.44
C ASN A 370 33.88 -43.10 36.52
N LYS A 371 33.77 -42.42 37.67
CA LYS A 371 34.67 -42.64 38.82
C LYS A 371 34.47 -44.03 39.41
N ALA A 372 33.22 -44.46 39.61
CA ALA A 372 32.90 -45.79 40.10
C ALA A 372 33.41 -46.88 39.15
N ARG A 373 33.23 -46.70 37.83
CA ARG A 373 33.74 -47.60 36.80
C ARG A 373 35.25 -47.81 36.93
N LYS A 374 36.02 -46.73 37.04
CA LYS A 374 37.49 -46.80 37.21
C LYS A 374 37.90 -47.56 38.46
N PHE A 375 37.20 -47.34 39.59
CA PHE A 375 37.45 -48.07 40.83
C PHE A 375 37.18 -49.57 40.66
N TYR A 376 36.01 -49.96 40.13
CA TYR A 376 35.67 -51.36 39.92
C TYR A 376 36.53 -52.04 38.84
N GLU A 377 37.02 -51.28 37.86
CA GLU A 377 37.95 -51.80 36.86
C GLU A 377 39.32 -52.14 37.48
N GLN A 378 39.80 -51.31 38.43
CA GLN A 378 41.01 -51.61 39.18
C GLN A 378 40.81 -52.80 40.13
N LEU A 379 39.65 -52.86 40.79
CA LEU A 379 39.31 -53.94 41.71
C LEU A 379 39.15 -55.29 40.98
N ASP A 380 38.51 -55.31 39.81
CA ASP A 380 38.36 -56.52 38.99
C ASP A 380 39.71 -57.04 38.48
N LYS A 381 40.66 -56.14 38.20
CA LYS A 381 42.05 -56.50 37.81
C LYS A 381 42.87 -57.07 38.96
N THR A 382 42.58 -56.73 40.22
CA THR A 382 43.34 -57.19 41.39
C THR A 382 42.73 -58.40 42.09
N LEU A 383 41.45 -58.70 41.86
CA LEU A 383 40.76 -59.87 42.43
C LEU A 383 41.11 -61.18 41.70
N PRO A 384 41.47 -62.25 42.43
CA PRO A 384 41.55 -63.59 41.86
C PRO A 384 40.19 -64.05 41.31
N GLU A 385 40.19 -64.82 40.22
CA GLU A 385 38.98 -65.28 39.54
C GLU A 385 38.02 -66.04 40.48
N SER A 386 38.56 -66.80 41.44
CA SER A 386 37.80 -67.53 42.46
C SER A 386 37.08 -66.63 43.46
N GLU A 387 37.38 -65.34 43.51
CA GLU A 387 36.80 -64.36 44.45
C GLU A 387 35.86 -63.36 43.78
N LYS A 388 35.82 -63.28 42.45
CA LYS A 388 34.98 -62.32 41.71
C LYS A 388 33.49 -62.48 41.97
N TRP A 389 33.03 -63.69 42.33
CA TRP A 389 31.63 -63.90 42.73
C TRP A 389 31.22 -63.06 43.95
N LYS A 390 32.16 -62.71 44.84
CA LYS A 390 31.90 -61.93 46.07
C LYS A 390 31.48 -60.49 45.78
N ILE A 391 31.85 -59.95 44.61
CA ILE A 391 31.52 -58.57 44.23
C ILE A 391 30.29 -58.48 43.31
N LEU A 392 29.74 -59.61 42.86
CA LEU A 392 28.53 -59.64 42.05
C LEU A 392 27.36 -59.01 42.80
N LYS A 393 26.48 -58.34 42.05
CA LYS A 393 25.29 -57.69 42.60
C LYS A 393 24.05 -58.30 41.95
N LYS A 394 23.04 -58.56 42.78
CA LYS A 394 21.71 -58.91 42.27
C LYS A 394 21.08 -57.63 41.73
N THR A 395 20.73 -57.64 40.45
CA THR A 395 19.94 -56.59 39.82
C THR A 395 18.48 -57.02 39.84
N GLY A 396 17.66 -56.34 40.65
CA GLY A 396 16.21 -56.41 40.59
C GLY A 396 15.65 -55.06 40.15
N ARG A 397 14.63 -55.05 39.29
CA ARG A 397 13.84 -53.83 39.09
C ARG A 397 13.06 -53.59 40.38
N GLY A 398 13.19 -52.40 40.97
CA GLY A 398 12.47 -52.01 42.19
C GLY A 398 10.98 -51.70 41.96
N ASP A 399 10.37 -52.25 40.91
CA ASP A 399 8.95 -52.12 40.59
C ASP A 399 8.21 -53.42 40.96
N VAL A 400 6.88 -53.39 40.94
CA VAL A 400 6.00 -54.53 41.28
C VAL A 400 6.25 -55.76 40.37
N LEU A 401 6.90 -55.57 39.21
CA LEU A 401 7.32 -56.65 38.29
C LEU A 401 8.63 -57.33 38.70
N GLY A 402 9.45 -56.69 39.54
CA GLY A 402 10.68 -57.27 40.09
C GLY A 402 10.47 -58.44 41.04
N GLU A 403 9.26 -58.62 41.59
CA GLU A 403 8.90 -59.79 42.41
C GLU A 403 8.49 -61.00 41.56
N LEU A 404 8.14 -60.80 40.29
CA LEU A 404 7.65 -61.84 39.37
C LEU A 404 8.72 -62.34 38.39
N LEU A 405 9.81 -61.59 38.21
CA LEU A 405 10.92 -61.96 37.33
C LEU A 405 12.14 -62.38 38.17
N PRO A 406 12.83 -63.49 37.82
CA PRO A 406 14.00 -63.94 38.56
C PRO A 406 15.12 -62.89 38.50
N SER A 407 15.72 -62.58 39.65
CA SER A 407 16.81 -61.60 39.73
C SER A 407 18.05 -62.11 38.99
N GLU A 408 18.55 -61.32 38.03
CA GLU A 408 19.83 -61.59 37.39
C GLU A 408 20.98 -61.15 38.30
N THR A 409 22.09 -61.87 38.25
CA THR A 409 23.32 -61.53 38.98
C THR A 409 24.34 -61.01 37.98
N LYS A 410 24.64 -59.70 38.06
CA LYS A 410 25.54 -59.01 37.13
C LYS A 410 26.80 -58.53 37.84
N SER A 411 27.87 -58.35 37.07
CA SER A 411 29.09 -57.71 37.60
C SER A 411 28.84 -56.22 37.87
N PRO A 412 29.47 -55.60 38.88
CA PRO A 412 29.35 -54.16 39.09
C PRO A 412 29.76 -53.33 37.88
N LEU A 413 30.74 -53.80 37.08
CA LEU A 413 31.17 -53.13 35.86
C LEU A 413 30.06 -53.11 34.81
N GLU A 414 29.40 -54.24 34.57
CA GLU A 414 28.27 -54.34 33.65
C GLU A 414 27.10 -53.44 34.07
N ILE A 415 26.77 -53.41 35.37
CA ILE A 415 25.74 -52.53 35.92
C ILE A 415 26.11 -51.06 35.71
N ILE A 416 27.35 -50.69 36.01
CA ILE A 416 27.83 -49.32 35.82
C ILE A 416 27.81 -48.94 34.33
N ASP A 417 28.22 -49.83 33.43
CA ASP A 417 28.20 -49.59 31.98
C ASP A 417 26.76 -49.42 31.46
N GLU A 418 25.79 -50.23 31.93
CA GLU A 418 24.37 -50.06 31.63
C GLU A 418 23.82 -48.72 32.11
N HIS A 419 24.16 -48.31 33.34
CA HIS A 419 23.76 -47.00 33.88
C HIS A 419 24.44 -45.83 33.16
N ILE A 420 25.71 -45.97 32.76
CA ILE A 420 26.40 -44.97 31.93
C ILE A 420 25.67 -44.82 30.61
N LYS A 421 25.36 -45.93 29.93
CA LYS A 421 24.63 -45.92 28.66
C LYS A 421 23.24 -45.30 28.81
N SER A 422 22.50 -45.65 29.87
CA SER A 422 21.18 -45.07 30.13
C SER A 422 21.25 -43.57 30.43
N ALA A 423 22.23 -43.13 31.22
CA ALA A 423 22.41 -41.72 31.55
C ALA A 423 22.88 -40.91 30.31
N GLN A 424 23.74 -41.49 29.47
CA GLN A 424 24.13 -40.93 28.18
C GLN A 424 22.92 -40.78 27.25
N ASN A 425 22.12 -41.84 27.05
CA ASN A 425 20.92 -41.77 26.22
C ASN A 425 19.93 -40.70 26.70
N ARG A 426 19.72 -40.59 28.03
CA ARG A 426 18.84 -39.57 28.61
C ARG A 426 19.42 -38.16 28.44
N LEU A 427 20.74 -38.01 28.60
CA LEU A 427 21.44 -36.74 28.36
C LEU A 427 21.34 -36.32 26.89
N ASP A 428 21.60 -37.24 25.95
CA ASP A 428 21.53 -36.97 24.51
C ASP A 428 20.11 -36.62 24.10
N PHE A 429 19.11 -37.38 24.54
CA PHE A 429 17.70 -37.05 24.32
C PHE A 429 17.32 -35.69 24.90
N GLY A 430 17.65 -35.44 26.17
CA GLY A 430 17.33 -34.18 26.84
C GLY A 430 17.97 -32.99 26.13
N ARG A 431 19.23 -33.12 25.71
CA ARG A 431 19.95 -32.10 24.93
C ARG A 431 19.27 -31.85 23.59
N GLU A 432 19.03 -32.89 22.79
CA GLU A 432 18.46 -32.76 21.45
C GLU A 432 17.02 -32.22 21.49
N ALA A 433 16.19 -32.75 22.39
CA ALA A 433 14.80 -32.29 22.56
C ALA A 433 14.74 -30.86 23.10
N SER A 434 15.58 -30.52 24.09
CA SER A 434 15.65 -29.15 24.64
C SER A 434 16.09 -28.16 23.57
N VAL A 435 17.18 -28.44 22.86
CA VAL A 435 17.70 -27.56 21.78
C VAL A 435 16.67 -27.40 20.67
N SER A 436 16.02 -28.49 20.22
CA SER A 436 15.00 -28.42 19.18
C SER A 436 13.86 -27.47 19.54
N GLN A 437 13.33 -27.58 20.77
CA GLN A 437 12.24 -26.73 21.25
C GLN A 437 12.67 -25.27 21.45
N LEU A 438 13.89 -25.04 21.94
CA LEU A 438 14.44 -23.68 22.08
C LEU A 438 14.69 -23.04 20.71
N THR A 439 15.19 -23.78 19.72
CA THR A 439 15.32 -23.29 18.34
C THR A 439 13.96 -22.93 17.75
N GLN A 440 12.94 -23.77 17.94
CA GLN A 440 11.58 -23.46 17.51
C GLN A 440 11.05 -22.16 18.15
N ALA A 441 11.29 -21.96 19.46
CA ALA A 441 10.91 -20.73 20.13
C ALA A 441 11.62 -19.50 19.55
N LEU A 442 12.92 -19.61 19.22
CA LEU A 442 13.67 -18.54 18.57
C LEU A 442 13.14 -18.23 17.17
N GLU A 443 12.83 -19.25 16.36
CA GLU A 443 12.25 -19.06 15.03
C GLU A 443 10.88 -18.38 15.08
N ILE A 444 10.00 -18.80 16.01
CA ILE A 444 8.70 -18.15 16.22
C ILE A 444 8.90 -16.69 16.63
N ASN A 445 9.84 -16.42 17.54
CA ASN A 445 10.14 -15.05 17.97
C ASN A 445 10.65 -14.18 16.80
N GLN A 446 11.54 -14.72 15.96
CA GLN A 446 12.03 -14.05 14.77
C GLN A 446 10.88 -13.76 13.79
N ASN A 447 10.07 -14.76 13.45
CA ASN A 447 8.91 -14.57 12.57
C ASN A 447 7.95 -13.52 13.12
N LYS A 448 7.68 -13.56 14.43
CA LYS A 448 6.83 -12.58 15.13
C LYS A 448 7.32 -11.13 15.02
N ARG A 449 8.64 -10.92 15.03
CA ARG A 449 9.26 -9.59 14.91
C ARG A 449 9.25 -9.05 13.49
N HIS A 450 9.26 -9.95 12.49
CA HIS A 450 9.38 -9.61 11.08
C HIS A 450 8.05 -9.58 10.34
N LEU A 451 6.97 -10.09 10.93
CA LEU A 451 5.60 -9.92 10.42
C LEU A 451 5.08 -8.53 10.76
N VAL A 452 5.09 -7.65 9.76
CA VAL A 452 4.70 -6.24 9.89
C VAL A 452 3.47 -5.91 9.06
N ASP A 453 2.76 -4.86 9.47
CA ASP A 453 1.66 -4.31 8.69
C ASP A 453 2.15 -3.76 7.33
N PRO A 454 1.47 -4.07 6.20
CA PRO A 454 1.83 -3.54 4.88
C PRO A 454 2.01 -2.03 4.83
N VAL A 455 1.28 -1.30 5.65
CA VAL A 455 1.37 0.16 5.67
C VAL A 455 2.73 0.67 6.17
N LYS A 456 3.40 -0.09 7.04
CA LYS A 456 4.78 0.22 7.48
C LYS A 456 5.79 0.04 6.36
N TYR A 457 5.55 -0.94 5.49
CA TYR A 457 6.34 -1.15 4.29
C TYR A 457 6.18 0.02 3.32
N VAL A 458 4.93 0.48 3.12
CA VAL A 458 4.64 1.69 2.31
C VAL A 458 5.32 2.93 2.89
N ASP A 459 5.18 3.17 4.19
CA ASP A 459 5.78 4.34 4.88
C ASP A 459 7.30 4.38 4.73
N ARG A 460 7.94 3.23 4.64
CA ARG A 460 9.40 3.12 4.60
C ARG A 460 9.98 3.09 3.20
N PHE A 461 9.41 2.27 2.30
CA PHE A 461 10.01 2.00 1.00
C PHE A 461 9.30 2.74 -0.13
N THR A 462 7.97 2.71 -0.16
CA THR A 462 7.17 3.31 -1.24
C THR A 462 7.24 4.84 -1.20
N THR A 463 6.99 5.45 -0.03
CA THR A 463 7.05 6.92 0.12
C THR A 463 8.44 7.47 -0.18
N ARG A 464 9.48 6.69 0.12
CA ARG A 464 10.86 6.98 -0.27
C ARG A 464 11.05 6.92 -1.79
N GLY A 465 10.52 5.90 -2.47
CA GLY A 465 10.57 5.83 -3.93
C GLY A 465 9.94 7.06 -4.60
N TYR A 466 8.78 7.52 -4.09
CA TYR A 466 8.18 8.78 -4.53
C TYR A 466 9.03 10.00 -4.19
N ALA A 467 9.69 10.01 -3.03
CA ALA A 467 10.61 11.09 -2.65
C ALA A 467 11.82 11.16 -3.57
N GLU A 468 12.43 10.03 -3.92
CA GLU A 468 13.56 9.96 -4.85
C GLU A 468 13.14 10.39 -6.26
N ALA A 469 11.98 9.95 -6.74
CA ALA A 469 11.40 10.43 -8.00
C ALA A 469 11.07 11.94 -7.97
N GLY A 470 10.63 12.46 -6.82
CA GLY A 470 10.42 13.89 -6.59
C GLY A 470 11.71 14.71 -6.58
N ILE A 471 12.79 14.17 -6.00
CA ILE A 471 14.14 14.76 -6.07
C ILE A 471 14.65 14.76 -7.51
N HIS A 472 14.44 13.66 -8.24
CA HIS A 472 14.78 13.59 -9.66
C HIS A 472 14.01 14.64 -10.47
N ALA A 473 12.71 14.81 -10.24
CA ALA A 473 11.91 15.86 -10.86
C ALA A 473 12.41 17.27 -10.51
N MET A 474 12.80 17.50 -9.25
CA MET A 474 13.43 18.74 -8.82
C MET A 474 14.75 19.01 -9.56
N GLU A 475 15.63 18.01 -9.67
CA GLU A 475 16.92 18.13 -10.35
C GLU A 475 16.78 18.36 -11.87
N ARG A 476 15.71 17.82 -12.48
CA ARG A 476 15.41 18.00 -13.90
C ARG A 476 14.63 19.27 -14.23
N SER A 477 14.15 19.99 -13.21
CA SER A 477 13.45 21.26 -13.39
C SER A 477 14.41 22.38 -13.78
N LYS A 478 14.26 22.91 -15.00
CA LYS A 478 15.11 24.00 -15.53
C LYS A 478 14.52 25.39 -15.29
N ASP A 479 13.20 25.50 -15.38
CA ASP A 479 12.45 26.74 -15.17
C ASP A 479 11.71 26.69 -13.82
N PRO A 480 12.06 27.54 -12.84
CA PRO A 480 11.37 27.59 -11.55
C PRO A 480 9.88 27.95 -11.64
N SER A 481 9.46 28.65 -12.71
CA SER A 481 8.06 29.03 -12.94
C SER A 481 7.23 27.90 -13.55
N ASN A 482 7.89 26.90 -14.15
CA ASN A 482 7.28 25.70 -14.69
C ASN A 482 8.09 24.46 -14.27
N PRO A 483 8.11 24.11 -12.96
CA PRO A 483 8.84 22.95 -12.48
C PRO A 483 8.24 21.65 -13.02
N VAL A 484 9.06 20.61 -13.11
CA VAL A 484 8.57 19.24 -13.25
C VAL A 484 8.04 18.78 -11.90
N VAL A 485 6.81 18.31 -11.85
CA VAL A 485 6.11 17.96 -10.61
C VAL A 485 5.62 16.53 -10.68
N LEU A 486 6.07 15.67 -9.76
CA LEU A 486 5.50 14.35 -9.58
C LEU A 486 4.09 14.48 -8.99
N THR A 487 3.07 13.97 -9.67
CA THR A 487 1.68 14.00 -9.21
C THR A 487 1.14 12.58 -9.04
N LEU A 488 0.84 12.21 -7.80
CA LEU A 488 0.35 10.88 -7.45
C LEU A 488 -1.17 10.83 -7.66
N GLU A 489 -1.66 9.83 -8.36
CA GLU A 489 -3.07 9.65 -8.71
C GLU A 489 -3.70 8.49 -7.94
N HIS A 490 -4.85 8.71 -7.31
CA HIS A 490 -5.64 7.62 -6.70
C HIS A 490 -6.38 6.86 -7.79
N ILE A 491 -6.48 5.52 -7.67
CA ILE A 491 -7.05 4.69 -8.75
C ILE A 491 -8.25 3.83 -8.30
N PHE A 492 -8.06 2.88 -7.38
CA PHE A 492 -9.08 1.90 -7.01
C PHE A 492 -9.40 1.94 -5.51
N PRO A 493 -10.70 1.98 -5.11
CA PRO A 493 -11.10 2.02 -3.69
C PRO A 493 -10.50 0.91 -2.81
N GLU A 494 -10.37 -0.29 -3.37
CA GLU A 494 -9.94 -1.53 -2.73
C GLU A 494 -8.43 -1.52 -2.39
N ARG A 495 -7.69 -0.56 -2.93
CA ARG A 495 -6.24 -0.44 -2.72
C ARG A 495 -5.91 0.71 -1.77
N PHE A 496 -4.90 0.49 -0.94
CA PHE A 496 -4.33 1.53 -0.09
C PHE A 496 -3.79 2.67 -0.96
N GLY A 497 -4.20 3.90 -0.67
CA GLY A 497 -3.96 5.08 -1.50
C GLY A 497 -5.12 5.43 -2.45
N GLY A 498 -6.14 4.56 -2.56
CA GLY A 498 -7.36 4.87 -3.31
C GLY A 498 -8.34 5.78 -2.54
N HIS A 499 -8.27 5.80 -1.21
CA HIS A 499 -9.09 6.70 -0.38
C HIS A 499 -8.40 8.06 -0.26
N PRO A 500 -9.11 9.19 -0.39
CA PRO A 500 -8.49 10.54 -0.33
C PRO A 500 -7.58 10.77 0.88
N GLU A 501 -7.98 10.34 2.07
CA GLU A 501 -7.17 10.48 3.30
C GLU A 501 -5.87 9.68 3.27
N GLU A 502 -5.88 8.47 2.70
CA GLU A 502 -4.68 7.67 2.53
C GLU A 502 -3.77 8.28 1.46
N HIS A 503 -4.36 8.78 0.39
CA HIS A 503 -3.64 9.43 -0.70
C HIS A 503 -2.91 10.70 -0.23
N MET A 504 -3.61 11.54 0.54
CA MET A 504 -3.02 12.69 1.22
C MET A 504 -1.91 12.28 2.18
N TRP A 505 -2.08 11.18 2.90
CA TRP A 505 -1.03 10.65 3.78
C TRP A 505 0.20 10.20 2.99
N ILE A 506 0.05 9.45 1.89
CA ILE A 506 1.16 9.03 1.02
C ILE A 506 1.95 10.25 0.55
N VAL A 507 1.28 11.29 0.04
CA VAL A 507 1.95 12.51 -0.44
C VAL A 507 2.65 13.25 0.70
N LYS A 508 2.04 13.39 1.87
CA LYS A 508 2.67 14.02 3.03
C LYS A 508 3.93 13.26 3.46
N ARG A 509 3.87 11.92 3.49
CA ARG A 509 5.02 11.08 3.83
C ARG A 509 6.11 11.12 2.79
N ALA A 510 5.78 11.09 1.49
CA ALA A 510 6.76 11.25 0.43
C ALA A 510 7.48 12.62 0.53
N ARG A 511 6.76 13.69 0.86
CA ARG A 511 7.36 15.00 1.14
C ARG A 511 8.28 14.99 2.36
N GLU A 512 7.86 14.37 3.46
CA GLU A 512 8.71 14.20 4.66
C GLU A 512 10.00 13.42 4.34
N GLN A 513 9.89 12.32 3.58
CA GLN A 513 11.04 11.55 3.14
C GLN A 513 11.97 12.38 2.24
N MET A 514 11.43 13.17 1.31
CA MET A 514 12.22 14.08 0.48
C MET A 514 12.98 15.11 1.33
N VAL A 515 12.33 15.70 2.34
CA VAL A 515 12.99 16.62 3.29
C VAL A 515 14.14 15.93 4.03
N ASN A 516 13.93 14.70 4.51
CA ASN A 516 14.97 13.94 5.20
C ASN A 516 16.14 13.62 4.26
N LEU A 517 15.86 13.18 3.03
CA LEU A 517 16.88 12.88 2.03
C LEU A 517 17.68 14.12 1.61
N LEU A 518 17.08 15.31 1.59
CA LEU A 518 17.82 16.53 1.24
C LEU A 518 18.64 17.09 2.40
N THR A 519 18.28 16.80 3.65
CA THR A 519 18.86 17.49 4.84
C THR A 519 19.62 16.60 5.82
N GLU A 520 19.46 15.29 5.78
CA GLU A 520 20.18 14.37 6.65
C GLU A 520 21.47 13.86 6.00
N ARG A 521 22.59 13.91 6.73
CA ARG A 521 23.91 13.47 6.22
C ARG A 521 23.99 11.97 5.94
N GLN A 522 23.16 11.19 6.63
CA GLN A 522 23.15 9.74 6.56
C GLN A 522 21.73 9.23 6.37
N THR A 523 21.60 8.15 5.62
CA THR A 523 20.34 7.46 5.34
C THR A 523 20.52 5.95 5.55
N GLU A 524 19.45 5.18 5.64
CA GLU A 524 19.51 3.71 5.72
C GLU A 524 20.26 3.08 4.51
N LEU A 525 21.10 2.06 4.79
CA LEU A 525 21.90 1.29 3.82
C LEU A 525 21.01 0.28 3.08
N GLY A 526 21.16 0.20 1.77
CA GLY A 526 20.30 -0.60 0.88
C GLY A 526 19.07 0.16 0.37
N ALA A 527 18.76 1.30 0.96
CA ALA A 527 17.69 2.18 0.50
C ALA A 527 17.98 2.86 -0.86
N SER A 528 19.17 2.64 -1.45
CA SER A 528 19.53 3.09 -2.80
C SER A 528 20.21 2.03 -3.70
N PHE A 529 20.76 0.93 -3.16
CA PHE A 529 21.62 0.01 -3.97
C PHE A 529 21.50 -1.49 -3.69
N THR A 530 20.75 -1.98 -2.70
CA THR A 530 20.59 -3.42 -2.45
C THR A 530 19.19 -3.77 -1.94
N ASN A 531 18.59 -4.84 -2.47
CA ASN A 531 17.22 -5.31 -2.19
C ASN A 531 16.93 -5.75 -0.74
N LYS A 532 17.82 -5.46 0.20
CA LYS A 532 17.66 -5.70 1.63
C LYS A 532 18.33 -4.57 2.41
N PRO A 533 17.70 -4.04 3.47
CA PRO A 533 18.42 -3.26 4.46
C PRO A 533 19.58 -4.10 4.98
N ALA A 534 20.79 -3.55 4.90
CA ALA A 534 21.94 -4.22 5.48
C ALA A 534 21.86 -4.04 7.00
N TYR A 535 21.63 -5.13 7.70
CA TYR A 535 21.61 -5.14 9.15
C TYR A 535 23.01 -5.48 9.68
N THR A 536 23.37 -4.89 10.81
CA THR A 536 24.45 -5.41 11.66
C THR A 536 23.85 -5.81 12.99
N ALA A 537 24.39 -6.86 13.62
CA ALA A 537 24.06 -7.12 15.01
C ALA A 537 24.65 -6.01 15.87
N ASP A 538 23.85 -5.44 16.77
CA ASP A 538 24.34 -4.58 17.85
C ASP A 538 25.28 -5.43 18.72
N PRO A 539 26.55 -5.03 18.90
CA PRO A 539 27.53 -5.82 19.64
C PRO A 539 27.19 -6.06 21.11
N LYS A 540 26.28 -5.27 21.70
CA LYS A 540 25.87 -5.35 23.11
C LYS A 540 24.57 -6.12 23.30
N THR A 541 23.61 -5.96 22.39
CA THR A 541 22.27 -6.57 22.53
C THR A 541 22.04 -7.75 21.59
N GLY A 542 22.87 -7.91 20.56
CA GLY A 542 22.67 -8.88 19.48
C GLY A 542 21.50 -8.54 18.55
N GLU A 543 20.86 -7.37 18.72
CA GLU A 543 19.73 -6.96 17.90
C GLU A 543 20.17 -6.49 16.51
N MET A 544 19.40 -6.82 15.49
CA MET A 544 19.69 -6.41 14.11
C MET A 544 19.34 -4.93 13.93
N VAL A 545 20.36 -4.07 13.82
CA VAL A 545 20.22 -2.63 13.55
C VAL A 545 20.51 -2.32 12.09
N ILE A 546 19.69 -1.45 11.52
CA ILE A 546 19.82 -0.99 10.13
C ILE A 546 21.08 -0.12 10.03
N LEU A 547 22.00 -0.51 9.15
CA LEU A 547 23.21 0.27 8.88
C LEU A 547 22.83 1.59 8.21
N LYS A 548 23.46 2.70 8.61
CA LYS A 548 23.35 3.98 7.93
C LYS A 548 24.55 4.18 6.99
N GLN A 549 24.29 4.74 5.81
CA GLN A 549 25.29 5.10 4.80
C GLN A 549 25.28 6.61 4.52
N PRO A 550 26.35 7.17 3.94
CA PRO A 550 26.33 8.53 3.42
C PRO A 550 25.14 8.71 2.47
N ASN A 551 24.38 9.79 2.69
CA ASN A 551 23.20 10.07 1.90
C ASN A 551 23.59 10.78 0.58
N PRO A 552 23.33 10.18 -0.60
CA PRO A 552 23.71 10.78 -1.89
C PRO A 552 22.91 12.04 -2.24
N PHE A 553 21.74 12.24 -1.64
CA PHE A 553 20.87 13.38 -1.89
C PHE A 553 21.13 14.56 -0.94
N PHE A 554 21.98 14.37 0.08
CA PHE A 554 22.25 15.40 1.08
C PHE A 554 22.78 16.69 0.44
N ARG A 555 22.21 17.83 0.82
CA ARG A 555 22.62 19.16 0.39
C ARG A 555 23.16 19.94 1.60
N PRO A 556 24.50 20.14 1.71
CA PRO A 556 25.13 20.74 2.90
C PRO A 556 24.58 22.11 3.33
N ASN A 557 24.06 22.88 2.38
CA ASN A 557 23.59 24.25 2.60
C ASN A 557 22.06 24.38 2.58
N MET A 558 21.30 23.28 2.51
CA MET A 558 19.84 23.30 2.45
C MET A 558 19.22 23.14 3.84
N GLY A 559 18.38 24.09 4.25
CA GLY A 559 17.61 24.00 5.49
C GLY A 559 16.35 23.12 5.33
N LYS A 560 15.82 22.60 6.45
CA LYS A 560 14.57 21.81 6.45
C LYS A 560 13.36 22.58 5.89
N GLU A 561 13.31 23.89 6.11
CA GLU A 561 12.23 24.74 5.60
C GLU A 561 12.28 24.91 4.08
N GLU A 562 13.48 25.10 3.53
CA GLU A 562 13.69 25.16 2.08
C GLU A 562 13.37 23.82 1.43
N ALA A 563 13.86 22.72 2.00
CA ALA A 563 13.55 21.38 1.54
C ALA A 563 12.04 21.09 1.56
N ARG A 564 11.30 21.58 2.57
CA ARG A 564 9.85 21.43 2.66
C ARG A 564 9.13 22.13 1.51
N LYS A 565 9.54 23.36 1.17
CA LYS A 565 8.98 24.10 0.03
C LYS A 565 9.22 23.38 -1.29
N LEU A 566 10.44 22.86 -1.49
CA LEU A 566 10.77 22.06 -2.67
C LEU A 566 9.93 20.76 -2.74
N ALA A 567 9.77 20.06 -1.62
CA ALA A 567 8.92 18.88 -1.56
C ALA A 567 7.44 19.19 -1.86
N GLU A 568 6.90 20.30 -1.36
CA GLU A 568 5.54 20.76 -1.66
C GLU A 568 5.36 21.19 -3.13
N GLN A 569 6.41 21.72 -3.75
CA GLN A 569 6.43 22.12 -5.16
C GLN A 569 6.49 20.91 -6.09
N HIS A 570 7.33 19.91 -5.79
CA HIS A 570 7.66 18.80 -6.68
C HIS A 570 6.89 17.51 -6.42
N ILE A 571 6.14 17.38 -5.32
CA ILE A 571 5.30 16.20 -5.05
C ILE A 571 3.88 16.66 -4.73
N LYS A 572 2.92 16.31 -5.57
CA LYS A 572 1.50 16.73 -5.48
C LYS A 572 0.57 15.56 -5.79
N ILE A 573 -0.74 15.84 -5.80
CA ILE A 573 -1.82 14.90 -6.12
C ILE A 573 -2.34 15.17 -7.53
N THR A 574 -2.55 14.12 -8.32
CA THR A 574 -3.52 14.12 -9.42
C THR A 574 -4.86 13.68 -8.86
N ILE A 575 -5.91 14.46 -9.13
CA ILE A 575 -7.27 14.02 -8.86
C ILE A 575 -7.89 13.50 -10.14
N ASP A 576 -8.39 12.28 -10.08
CA ASP A 576 -9.28 11.74 -11.10
C ASP A 576 -10.72 11.65 -10.59
N THR A 577 -11.65 12.25 -11.35
CA THR A 577 -13.06 12.28 -10.98
C THR A 577 -13.78 10.95 -11.17
N GLY A 578 -13.36 10.16 -12.16
CA GLY A 578 -13.89 8.82 -12.41
C GLY A 578 -13.49 7.86 -11.29
N HIS A 579 -12.20 7.80 -10.96
CA HIS A 579 -11.66 6.94 -9.89
C HIS A 579 -12.33 7.23 -8.54
N LEU A 580 -12.55 8.50 -8.18
CA LEU A 580 -13.23 8.84 -6.94
C LEU A 580 -14.72 8.43 -6.97
N ASN A 581 -15.36 8.46 -8.15
CA ASN A 581 -16.75 8.04 -8.30
C ASN A 581 -16.92 6.52 -8.16
N LEU A 582 -15.86 5.71 -8.33
CA LEU A 582 -15.89 4.26 -8.08
C LEU A 582 -16.22 3.91 -6.63
N TRP A 583 -16.06 4.83 -5.68
CA TRP A 583 -16.49 4.62 -4.29
C TRP A 583 -18.01 4.46 -4.16
N ARG A 584 -18.79 4.93 -5.15
CA ARG A 584 -20.25 4.87 -5.19
C ARG A 584 -20.78 3.45 -5.07
N LYS A 585 -20.19 2.47 -5.77
CA LYS A 585 -20.61 1.06 -5.70
C LYS A 585 -20.45 0.44 -4.31
N TYR A 586 -19.60 1.01 -3.47
CA TYR A 586 -19.34 0.55 -2.11
C TYR A 586 -20.09 1.33 -1.04
N PHE A 587 -20.70 2.47 -1.41
CA PHE A 587 -21.37 3.34 -0.48
C PHE A 587 -22.61 2.67 0.15
N GLN A 588 -22.71 2.75 1.47
CA GLN A 588 -23.75 2.10 2.25
C GLN A 588 -24.83 3.11 2.62
N PRO A 589 -26.10 2.84 2.25
CA PRO A 589 -27.20 3.75 2.57
C PRO A 589 -27.47 3.80 4.06
N ARG A 590 -27.91 4.98 4.51
CA ARG A 590 -28.45 5.15 5.85
C ARG A 590 -29.77 4.36 5.96
N PRO A 591 -30.01 3.62 7.06
CA PRO A 591 -31.28 2.92 7.23
C PRO A 591 -32.47 3.90 7.10
N GLY A 592 -33.40 3.57 6.21
CA GLY A 592 -34.58 4.39 5.93
C GLY A 592 -34.38 5.56 4.95
N SER A 593 -33.18 5.76 4.38
CA SER A 593 -32.98 6.77 3.34
C SER A 593 -33.56 6.32 1.99
N SER A 594 -34.18 7.26 1.27
CA SER A 594 -34.50 7.09 -0.16
C SER A 594 -33.22 7.00 -1.02
N PRO A 595 -33.29 6.43 -2.24
CA PRO A 595 -32.18 6.43 -3.19
C PRO A 595 -31.59 7.83 -3.44
N GLU A 596 -32.45 8.86 -3.54
CA GLU A 596 -32.04 10.25 -3.79
C GLU A 596 -31.29 10.85 -2.61
N GLN A 597 -31.74 10.56 -1.38
CA GLN A 597 -31.03 10.96 -0.16
C GLN A 597 -29.66 10.29 -0.06
N ASN A 598 -29.59 9.00 -0.41
CA ASN A 598 -28.34 8.26 -0.42
C ASN A 598 -27.34 8.82 -1.44
N GLU A 599 -27.80 9.12 -2.66
CA GLU A 599 -26.99 9.75 -3.70
C GLU A 599 -26.49 11.14 -3.26
N ALA A 600 -27.35 11.94 -2.62
CA ALA A 600 -26.96 13.24 -2.08
C ALA A 600 -25.92 13.14 -0.95
N GLU A 601 -26.01 12.12 -0.09
CA GLU A 601 -25.03 11.87 0.98
C GLU A 601 -23.68 11.45 0.39
N PHE A 602 -23.66 10.53 -0.58
CA PHE A 602 -22.44 10.14 -1.30
C PHE A 602 -21.80 11.32 -2.02
N ARG A 603 -22.59 12.09 -2.76
CA ARG A 603 -22.14 13.30 -3.47
C ARG A 603 -21.54 14.33 -2.51
N SER A 604 -22.14 14.50 -1.33
CA SER A 604 -21.63 15.40 -0.30
C SER A 604 -20.28 14.94 0.25
N TRP A 605 -20.12 13.63 0.50
CA TRP A 605 -18.84 13.03 0.88
C TRP A 605 -17.78 13.25 -0.21
N TYR A 606 -18.12 12.92 -1.46
CA TYR A 606 -17.23 13.08 -2.62
C TYR A 606 -16.69 14.52 -2.70
N LEU A 607 -17.59 15.51 -2.69
CA LEU A 607 -17.22 16.92 -2.85
C LEU A 607 -16.45 17.45 -1.64
N TYR A 608 -16.77 16.96 -0.44
CA TYR A 608 -16.04 17.30 0.77
C TYR A 608 -14.57 16.87 0.70
N GLU A 609 -14.29 15.64 0.26
CA GLU A 609 -12.92 15.13 0.12
C GLU A 609 -12.12 15.94 -0.92
N ILE A 610 -12.73 16.28 -2.05
CA ILE A 610 -12.13 17.16 -3.06
C ILE A 610 -11.83 18.55 -2.48
N GLU A 611 -12.81 19.15 -1.80
CA GLU A 611 -12.64 20.47 -1.20
C GLU A 611 -11.54 20.48 -0.13
N LYS A 612 -11.40 19.39 0.62
CA LYS A 612 -10.32 19.19 1.59
C LYS A 612 -8.94 19.19 0.92
N MET A 613 -8.74 18.38 -0.11
CA MET A 613 -7.47 18.31 -0.85
C MET A 613 -7.12 19.64 -1.54
N ALA A 614 -8.13 20.34 -2.07
CA ALA A 614 -7.98 21.66 -2.68
C ALA A 614 -7.57 22.72 -1.65
N ARG A 615 -8.21 22.74 -0.48
CA ARG A 615 -7.87 23.63 0.65
C ARG A 615 -6.42 23.48 1.11
N GLU A 616 -5.91 22.25 1.13
CA GLU A 616 -4.51 21.95 1.49
C GLU A 616 -3.51 22.22 0.36
N LYS A 617 -3.95 22.73 -0.80
CA LYS A 617 -3.11 23.05 -1.98
C LYS A 617 -2.26 21.86 -2.46
N MET A 618 -2.78 20.64 -2.28
CA MET A 618 -2.06 19.42 -2.64
C MET A 618 -2.21 19.05 -4.11
N ILE A 619 -3.23 19.57 -4.79
CA ILE A 619 -3.58 19.21 -6.16
C ILE A 619 -2.62 19.87 -7.16
N GLY A 620 -2.05 19.05 -8.03
CA GLY A 620 -1.07 19.43 -9.04
C GLY A 620 -1.50 19.11 -10.48
N ASN A 621 -2.41 18.15 -10.67
CA ASN A 621 -3.02 17.74 -11.94
C ASN A 621 -4.48 17.32 -11.72
N VAL A 622 -5.31 17.33 -12.77
CA VAL A 622 -6.70 16.86 -12.71
C VAL A 622 -7.05 16.11 -13.97
N HIS A 623 -7.54 14.89 -13.80
CA HIS A 623 -8.22 14.12 -14.84
C HIS A 623 -9.73 14.28 -14.68
N LEU A 624 -10.38 14.69 -15.77
CA LEU A 624 -11.83 14.83 -15.88
C LEU A 624 -12.37 13.63 -16.62
N VAL A 625 -12.85 12.69 -15.83
CA VAL A 625 -13.39 11.42 -16.28
C VAL A 625 -14.77 11.24 -15.68
N ASP A 626 -15.70 10.72 -16.47
CA ASP A 626 -17.05 10.42 -16.03
C ASP A 626 -17.34 8.92 -16.12
N ASN A 627 -18.19 8.43 -15.24
CA ASN A 627 -18.59 7.02 -15.15
C ASN A 627 -19.87 6.92 -14.31
N TYR A 628 -20.41 5.72 -14.15
CA TYR A 628 -21.62 5.49 -13.31
C TYR A 628 -21.29 5.09 -11.86
N GLY A 629 -19.99 5.05 -11.52
CA GLY A 629 -19.46 4.68 -10.22
C GLY A 629 -19.33 3.17 -9.98
N TYR A 630 -19.40 2.34 -11.03
CA TYR A 630 -19.31 0.87 -10.95
C TYR A 630 -18.01 0.32 -11.56
N GLN A 631 -17.67 0.77 -12.76
CA GLN A 631 -16.39 0.51 -13.42
C GLN A 631 -15.76 1.83 -13.84
N ASP A 632 -14.49 1.74 -14.18
CA ASP A 632 -13.74 2.85 -14.72
C ASP A 632 -13.97 2.95 -16.23
N GLU A 633 -15.17 3.42 -16.60
CA GLU A 633 -15.65 3.40 -17.97
C GLU A 633 -14.97 4.44 -18.88
N HIS A 634 -14.30 5.44 -18.31
CA HIS A 634 -13.75 6.60 -19.00
C HIS A 634 -14.72 7.25 -20.01
N LEU A 635 -15.95 7.54 -19.57
CA LEU A 635 -16.91 8.28 -20.38
C LEU A 635 -16.52 9.76 -20.45
N ALA A 636 -16.96 10.43 -21.53
CA ALA A 636 -16.77 11.87 -21.62
C ALA A 636 -17.54 12.60 -20.51
N PRO A 637 -16.96 13.65 -19.89
CA PRO A 637 -17.64 14.51 -18.92
C PRO A 637 -19.06 14.89 -19.34
N GLY A 638 -20.04 14.54 -18.49
CA GLY A 638 -21.46 14.80 -18.69
C GLY A 638 -22.27 13.61 -19.22
N GLN A 639 -21.65 12.45 -19.42
CA GLN A 639 -22.34 11.23 -19.84
C GLN A 639 -22.62 10.26 -18.69
N GLY A 640 -21.91 10.38 -17.57
CA GLY A 640 -22.10 9.60 -16.36
C GLY A 640 -22.78 10.43 -15.27
N ASN A 641 -22.42 10.16 -14.01
CA ASN A 641 -22.97 10.84 -12.85
C ASN A 641 -21.90 11.44 -11.91
N ALA A 642 -20.63 11.46 -12.32
CA ALA A 642 -19.58 12.11 -11.53
C ALA A 642 -19.85 13.64 -11.45
N PRO A 643 -19.63 14.29 -10.29
CA PRO A 643 -19.92 15.71 -10.09
C PRO A 643 -18.84 16.64 -10.71
N VAL A 644 -18.54 16.47 -12.00
CA VAL A 644 -17.38 17.10 -12.67
C VAL A 644 -17.41 18.64 -12.63
N LYS A 645 -18.58 19.26 -12.83
CA LYS A 645 -18.73 20.72 -12.79
C LYS A 645 -18.42 21.28 -11.40
N GLU A 646 -18.97 20.67 -10.37
CA GLU A 646 -18.76 21.08 -8.98
C GLU A 646 -17.32 20.90 -8.54
N VAL A 647 -16.67 19.81 -8.97
CA VAL A 647 -15.24 19.60 -8.76
C VAL A 647 -14.45 20.77 -9.36
N MET A 648 -14.68 21.11 -10.63
CA MET A 648 -13.99 22.24 -11.27
C MET A 648 -14.24 23.56 -10.53
N SER A 649 -15.48 23.85 -10.13
CA SER A 649 -15.82 25.03 -9.35
C SER A 649 -15.07 25.08 -8.00
N ILE A 650 -15.00 23.97 -7.28
CA ILE A 650 -14.24 23.86 -6.03
C ILE A 650 -12.75 24.12 -6.26
N LEU A 651 -12.17 23.50 -7.29
CA LEU A 651 -10.75 23.64 -7.58
C LEU A 651 -10.38 25.09 -7.95
N LYS A 652 -11.21 25.74 -8.77
CA LYS A 652 -11.04 27.16 -9.13
C LYS A 652 -11.23 28.09 -7.94
N LYS A 653 -12.21 27.83 -7.07
CA LYS A 653 -12.40 28.56 -5.80
C LYS A 653 -11.13 28.53 -4.92
N TYR A 654 -10.37 27.44 -4.96
CA TYR A 654 -9.12 27.29 -4.20
C TYR A 654 -7.85 27.57 -5.03
N GLY A 655 -8.00 28.20 -6.21
CA GLY A 655 -6.88 28.75 -6.97
C GLY A 655 -6.19 27.78 -7.92
N TYR A 656 -6.85 26.69 -8.33
CA TYR A 656 -6.33 25.82 -9.39
C TYR A 656 -6.41 26.54 -10.75
N ASP A 657 -5.26 26.75 -11.38
CA ASP A 657 -5.07 27.55 -12.60
C ASP A 657 -4.48 26.75 -13.78
N LYS A 658 -4.24 25.46 -13.58
CA LYS A 658 -3.74 24.54 -14.61
C LYS A 658 -4.89 23.99 -15.48
N ALA A 659 -4.52 23.28 -16.55
CA ALA A 659 -5.48 22.64 -17.44
C ALA A 659 -6.12 21.41 -16.78
N PHE A 660 -7.35 21.12 -17.19
CA PHE A 660 -8.06 19.90 -16.85
C PHE A 660 -7.97 18.92 -18.02
N THR A 661 -7.52 17.70 -17.76
CA THR A 661 -7.27 16.70 -18.81
C THR A 661 -8.47 15.77 -18.93
N VAL A 662 -9.14 15.74 -20.08
CA VAL A 662 -10.16 14.72 -20.36
C VAL A 662 -9.46 13.45 -20.81
N GLU A 663 -9.78 12.32 -20.19
CA GLU A 663 -9.24 11.02 -20.60
C GLU A 663 -10.25 10.26 -21.45
N PRO A 664 -10.01 10.10 -22.76
CA PRO A 664 -11.03 9.59 -23.67
C PRO A 664 -11.21 8.06 -23.60
N GLY A 665 -10.64 7.34 -22.64
CA GLY A 665 -10.54 5.87 -22.53
C GLY A 665 -11.38 5.04 -23.51
N ALA A 666 -12.59 4.58 -23.12
CA ALA A 666 -13.43 3.77 -24.01
C ALA A 666 -13.87 4.54 -25.27
N ASP A 667 -14.17 5.84 -25.12
CA ASP A 667 -14.56 6.76 -26.21
C ASP A 667 -13.51 6.82 -27.34
N ALA A 668 -12.22 6.62 -27.04
CA ALA A 668 -11.14 6.56 -28.03
C ALA A 668 -11.23 5.35 -28.97
N SER A 669 -11.97 4.31 -28.55
CA SER A 669 -12.16 3.06 -29.29
C SER A 669 -13.59 2.86 -29.81
N THR A 670 -14.59 3.46 -29.16
CA THR A 670 -16.01 3.30 -29.51
C THR A 670 -16.58 4.46 -30.32
N ASP A 671 -15.96 5.63 -30.28
CA ASP A 671 -16.36 6.78 -31.11
C ASP A 671 -15.57 6.83 -32.42
N LEU A 672 -15.99 7.68 -33.35
CA LEU A 672 -15.33 7.87 -34.65
C LEU A 672 -13.87 8.35 -34.50
N SER A 673 -13.55 9.02 -33.39
CA SER A 673 -12.19 9.30 -32.94
C SER A 673 -12.14 9.70 -31.46
N ASP A 674 -10.99 9.52 -30.82
CA ASP A 674 -10.67 10.00 -29.47
C ASP A 674 -10.94 11.50 -29.23
N PHE A 675 -10.90 12.32 -30.27
CA PHE A 675 -11.22 13.75 -30.20
C PHE A 675 -12.71 14.02 -29.89
N HIS A 676 -13.62 13.10 -30.23
CA HIS A 676 -15.05 13.28 -29.97
C HIS A 676 -15.36 13.32 -28.47
N GLY A 677 -14.62 12.59 -27.64
CA GLY A 677 -14.74 12.67 -26.18
C GLY A 677 -14.47 14.09 -25.66
N LEU A 678 -13.41 14.73 -26.17
CA LEU A 678 -13.10 16.12 -25.83
C LEU A 678 -14.19 17.11 -26.31
N MET A 679 -14.71 16.91 -27.52
CA MET A 679 -15.81 17.76 -28.03
C MET A 679 -17.09 17.63 -27.20
N LYS A 680 -17.43 16.42 -26.74
CA LYS A 680 -18.56 16.19 -25.82
C LYS A 680 -18.33 16.92 -24.49
N ALA A 681 -17.12 16.86 -23.95
CA ALA A 681 -16.75 17.58 -22.74
C ALA A 681 -16.90 19.10 -22.93
N TRP A 682 -16.34 19.68 -23.99
CA TRP A 682 -16.48 21.11 -24.30
C TRP A 682 -17.95 21.53 -24.42
N ARG A 683 -18.79 20.71 -25.05
CA ARG A 683 -20.25 20.95 -25.10
C ARG A 683 -20.87 20.92 -23.71
N HIS A 684 -20.52 19.95 -22.86
CA HIS A 684 -21.03 19.85 -21.49
C HIS A 684 -20.71 21.09 -20.65
N PHE A 685 -19.54 21.69 -20.86
CA PHE A 685 -19.07 22.89 -20.16
C PHE A 685 -19.48 24.21 -20.82
N GLY A 686 -20.44 24.20 -21.76
CA GLY A 686 -20.97 25.43 -22.35
C GLY A 686 -20.06 26.09 -23.39
N SER A 687 -19.06 25.35 -23.88
CA SER A 687 -18.13 25.76 -24.94
C SER A 687 -18.32 24.93 -26.22
N PRO A 688 -19.55 24.84 -26.78
CA PRO A 688 -19.76 24.07 -28.01
C PRO A 688 -18.98 24.68 -29.17
N ILE A 689 -18.31 23.84 -29.96
CA ILE A 689 -17.75 24.26 -31.26
C ILE A 689 -18.92 24.59 -32.17
N TYR A 690 -19.01 25.84 -32.63
CA TYR A 690 -19.97 26.26 -33.64
C TYR A 690 -19.26 26.49 -34.97
N GLY A 691 -19.89 26.08 -36.06
CA GLY A 691 -19.44 26.48 -37.38
C GLY A 691 -19.57 28.00 -37.53
N ILE A 692 -18.44 28.71 -37.63
CA ILE A 692 -18.46 30.05 -38.21
C ILE A 692 -18.72 29.81 -39.69
N GLY A 693 -19.98 29.97 -40.12
CA GLY A 693 -20.31 29.96 -41.54
C GLY A 693 -19.37 30.91 -42.27
N GLY A 694 -18.55 30.37 -43.16
CA GLY A 694 -17.53 31.11 -43.88
C GLY A 694 -18.16 32.25 -44.67
N GLY A 695 -18.02 33.47 -44.14
CA GLY A 695 -18.00 34.68 -44.95
C GLY A 695 -16.69 34.68 -45.74
N GLY A 696 -16.61 33.85 -46.78
CA GLY A 696 -15.53 33.90 -47.76
C GLY A 696 -15.50 35.30 -48.38
N GLY A 697 -14.31 35.91 -48.42
CA GLY A 697 -14.09 37.20 -49.05
C GLY A 697 -14.55 37.21 -50.51
N GLY A 698 -15.31 38.25 -50.86
CA GLY A 698 -15.86 38.46 -52.19
C GLY A 698 -17.31 38.95 -52.08
N GLY A 699 -17.53 40.25 -52.20
CA GLY A 699 -18.79 40.90 -51.84
C GLY A 699 -20.02 40.35 -52.54
N GLN A 700 -20.91 39.72 -51.78
CA GLN A 700 -22.36 39.84 -51.87
C GLN A 700 -22.99 39.04 -50.71
N MET A 701 -23.57 39.76 -49.74
CA MET A 701 -24.42 39.14 -48.72
C MET A 701 -25.69 38.61 -49.40
N ILE A 702 -25.77 37.31 -49.65
CA ILE A 702 -27.05 36.65 -49.96
C ILE A 702 -27.77 36.45 -48.63
N ALA A 703 -28.78 37.29 -48.37
CA ALA A 703 -29.72 37.08 -47.29
C ALA A 703 -30.43 35.73 -47.51
N GLY A 704 -30.09 34.72 -46.69
CA GLY A 704 -30.73 33.40 -46.74
C GLY A 704 -29.78 32.19 -46.67
N ALA A 705 -28.46 32.37 -46.68
CA ALA A 705 -27.53 31.25 -46.47
C ALA A 705 -27.69 30.71 -45.03
N ARG A 706 -28.23 29.49 -44.91
CA ARG A 706 -28.32 28.76 -43.64
C ARG A 706 -26.91 28.54 -43.10
N GLY A 707 -26.66 28.93 -41.86
CA GLY A 707 -25.43 28.54 -41.16
C GLY A 707 -25.28 27.02 -41.14
N GLN A 708 -24.04 26.53 -41.29
CA GLN A 708 -23.75 25.10 -41.35
C GLN A 708 -24.35 24.38 -40.14
N ARG A 709 -25.05 23.28 -40.40
CA ARG A 709 -25.70 22.48 -39.34
C ARG A 709 -24.66 21.63 -38.61
N TRP A 710 -24.95 21.21 -37.38
CA TRP A 710 -24.05 20.36 -36.58
C TRP A 710 -23.51 19.12 -37.34
N GLY A 711 -24.35 18.48 -38.16
CA GLY A 711 -23.95 17.34 -39.01
C GLY A 711 -23.02 17.70 -40.19
N GLU A 712 -22.71 18.98 -40.40
CA GLU A 712 -21.80 19.48 -41.43
C GLU A 712 -20.43 19.89 -40.84
N VAL A 713 -20.30 19.98 -39.52
CA VAL A 713 -19.03 20.29 -38.83
C VAL A 713 -17.99 19.20 -39.06
N GLN A 714 -18.41 17.94 -39.24
CA GLN A 714 -17.54 16.82 -39.64
C GLN A 714 -16.90 16.98 -41.04
N TYR A 715 -17.41 17.90 -41.86
CA TYR A 715 -16.82 18.28 -43.16
C TYR A 715 -16.02 19.59 -43.09
N SER A 716 -15.90 20.19 -41.91
CA SER A 716 -15.04 21.35 -41.65
C SER A 716 -13.61 20.90 -41.29
N TYR A 717 -12.68 21.84 -41.14
CA TYR A 717 -11.29 21.56 -40.72
C TYR A 717 -11.22 20.83 -39.36
N PHE A 718 -12.21 21.03 -38.48
CA PHE A 718 -12.32 20.35 -37.20
C PHE A 718 -12.58 18.85 -37.38
N GLY A 719 -11.68 18.00 -36.88
CA GLY A 719 -11.81 16.54 -36.89
C GLY A 719 -11.14 15.82 -38.06
N GLN A 720 -10.53 16.53 -39.01
CA GLN A 720 -9.71 15.93 -40.07
C GLN A 720 -8.39 15.41 -39.46
N ASN A 721 -8.07 14.14 -39.71
CA ASN A 721 -6.88 13.46 -39.20
C ASN A 721 -5.67 13.52 -40.16
N GLN A 722 -5.81 14.19 -41.31
CA GLN A 722 -4.74 14.43 -42.27
C GLN A 722 -4.66 15.92 -42.64
N PRO A 723 -3.44 16.47 -42.83
CA PRO A 723 -3.30 17.80 -43.41
C PRO A 723 -3.85 17.81 -44.84
N PRO A 724 -4.31 18.97 -45.34
CA PRO A 724 -4.54 19.15 -46.76
C PRO A 724 -3.27 18.75 -47.52
N TYR A 725 -3.39 17.89 -48.54
CA TYR A 725 -2.24 17.43 -49.31
C TYR A 725 -1.44 18.58 -49.94
N PHE A 726 -2.10 19.71 -50.20
CA PHE A 726 -1.49 20.92 -50.73
C PHE A 726 -2.24 22.16 -50.21
N VAL A 727 -1.50 23.15 -49.70
CA VAL A 727 -2.00 24.51 -49.47
C VAL A 727 -1.28 25.41 -50.48
N PHE A 728 -2.03 26.11 -51.33
CA PHE A 728 -1.48 26.99 -52.38
C PHE A 728 -1.96 28.43 -52.20
N GLY A 729 -1.12 29.40 -52.56
CA GLY A 729 -1.43 30.84 -52.50
C GLY A 729 -0.86 31.54 -51.26
N ALA A 730 -1.46 32.67 -50.86
CA ALA A 730 -0.97 33.50 -49.75
C ALA A 730 -1.03 32.84 -48.35
N TYR A 731 -1.66 31.67 -48.26
CA TYR A 731 -1.74 30.81 -47.06
C TYR A 731 -0.75 29.64 -47.10
N ALA A 732 0.11 29.54 -48.13
CA ALA A 732 1.16 28.52 -48.12
C ALA A 732 2.20 28.89 -47.05
N PRO A 733 2.71 27.90 -46.28
CA PRO A 733 3.79 28.10 -45.31
C PRO A 733 4.94 28.92 -45.90
N SER A 734 5.38 29.97 -45.19
CA SER A 734 6.63 30.66 -45.54
C SER A 734 7.80 29.69 -45.33
N ASN A 735 8.68 29.57 -46.33
CA ASN A 735 9.93 28.80 -46.23
C ASN A 735 10.99 29.51 -45.37
N ASP A 736 10.69 30.67 -44.79
CA ASP A 736 11.63 31.45 -43.99
C ASP A 736 11.78 30.89 -42.56
N TRP A 737 10.82 30.06 -42.11
CA TRP A 737 10.81 29.39 -40.79
C TRP A 737 10.45 27.90 -40.93
N THR A 738 11.45 27.05 -41.09
CA THR A 738 11.28 25.58 -41.05
C THR A 738 11.61 25.03 -39.67
N LEU A 739 10.69 24.25 -39.07
CA LEU A 739 10.99 23.42 -37.90
C LEU A 739 12.13 22.45 -38.22
N TRP A 740 12.91 22.06 -37.21
CA TRP A 740 13.99 21.09 -37.39
C TRP A 740 13.46 19.74 -37.93
N SER A 741 12.23 19.39 -37.57
CA SER A 741 11.52 18.19 -38.04
C SER A 741 11.03 18.24 -39.50
N GLN A 742 11.18 19.39 -40.18
CA GLN A 742 10.55 19.68 -41.48
C GLN A 742 9.02 19.47 -41.50
N THR A 743 8.38 19.42 -40.32
CA THR A 743 6.92 19.39 -40.24
C THR A 743 6.41 20.73 -40.78
N PRO A 744 5.54 20.73 -41.80
CA PRO A 744 5.00 21.98 -42.35
C PRO A 744 4.27 22.75 -41.25
N MET A 745 4.66 24.02 -41.03
CA MET A 745 3.89 24.97 -40.21
C MET A 745 2.90 25.67 -41.13
N GLU A 746 1.61 25.53 -40.88
CA GLU A 746 0.56 26.26 -41.63
C GLU A 746 0.31 27.65 -41.06
#